data_AF-A0A543JRL9-F1
#
_entry.id   AF-A0A543JRL9-F1
#
_cell.length_a   1.000
_cell.length_b   1.000
_cell.length_c   1.000
_cell.angle_alpha   90.00
_cell.angle_beta   90.00
_cell.angle_gamma   90.00
#
_symmetry.space_group_name_H-M   'P 1'
#
loop_
_entity.id
_entity.type
_entity.pdbx_description
1 polymer ?
#
loop_
_entity_poly.entity_id
_entity_poly.type
_entity_poly.pdbx_seq_one_letter_code
_entity_poly.pdbx_strand_id
1 'polypeptide(L)'
;MARSYTHKTIKLLYGRAKRCAYPGCDEGLIFEHRGRLSVTSEIAHIRSETPDGPRHDPAYPAELINAEENLLVLCGKHHKAVDDHESVYPIEELVAWKAGQAAGGPGRELSTRQVERIYRHYDLGDLGPVGFEQVCQALAIHVLGPETVIPDRYGRNFGADAFFEGTARSYPTDSDPWQGYIAVDVLYSATSRRKVDAVTHLTLRIRDHLHRWTRIAGTDRREVRRPDYLIFATNLSLSGPGGERERVSDRIEPHVDELRFKGWGIWDYDRIADYLDVYPDVRRAVESLTKSNELIAEVLAGLSAGTQGREPRPSSPVVGPGQPGHEGVFAPVYEAAGGRGRLGLAMGEVFEHELGWVQYFTGGPSGEPAVLCARFGQPVVAVAREVWDDIAAVSREVAGGGPTGVGFPLADESERGGYVGSQAEVVELAGGRWGRSGRGRLLRRRPGPPVWQPAVVYDSEAFEERDRWSSAFDTRDLRIRLAARIPLSADEWRITGAGRGRMLSAVERSGLMPVLCRAAARRGLDHGDLLWTEIGEPDGLNNSRFAAYEVVVPGSNDRPAVAICLRLVLPDGRGMDLRTAVDLRVDFGAFDSTSRAVSPESPEDLRWTLVELVDFLTQAWPVATTELLLAATNDPLSLAPAGAPRVELHIQSEQRGTADSGVLDMVDLSPLGAPRATRTGNLSVGVTTPLALPESDVTTVIRSALVWMVEDAGFVTR
;
A
#
# COMPACT_ATOMS: atom_id res chain seq x y z
N MET A 1 -12.77 25.98 8.09
CA MET A 1 -11.45 25.31 8.05
C MET A 1 -11.31 24.48 9.33
N ALA A 2 -10.79 23.26 9.27
CA ALA A 2 -10.51 22.50 10.49
C ALA A 2 -9.29 23.13 11.18
N ARG A 3 -9.46 23.59 12.43
CA ARG A 3 -8.37 24.17 13.24
C ARG A 3 -7.37 23.06 13.60
N SER A 4 -6.07 23.36 13.54
CA SER A 4 -4.99 22.40 13.83
C SER A 4 -4.15 22.88 15.01
N TYR A 5 -3.95 22.02 16.01
CA TYR A 5 -3.12 22.27 17.19
C TYR A 5 -1.96 21.28 17.21
N THR A 6 -0.81 21.68 17.76
CA THR A 6 0.33 20.76 17.89
C THR A 6 -0.02 19.58 18.81
N HIS A 7 0.58 18.41 18.59
CA HIS A 7 0.42 17.26 19.48
C HIS A 7 0.83 17.58 20.94
N LYS A 8 1.83 18.45 21.14
CA LYS A 8 2.26 18.91 22.46
C LYS A 8 1.16 19.69 23.18
N THR A 9 0.54 20.65 22.49
CA THR A 9 -0.58 21.45 23.01
C THR A 9 -1.76 20.56 23.43
N ILE A 10 -2.16 19.64 22.55
CA ILE A 10 -3.28 18.72 22.82
C ILE A 10 -3.00 17.84 24.06
N LYS A 11 -1.78 17.29 24.16
CA LYS A 11 -1.37 16.46 25.31
C LYS A 11 -1.36 17.23 26.63
N LEU A 12 -0.91 18.49 26.64
CA LEU A 12 -0.88 19.31 27.85
C LEU A 12 -2.30 19.66 28.31
N LEU A 13 -3.18 20.04 27.38
CA LEU A 13 -4.58 20.38 27.68
C LEU A 13 -5.33 19.18 28.26
N TYR A 14 -5.33 18.05 27.55
CA TYR A 14 -6.06 16.86 27.97
C TYR A 14 -5.38 16.09 29.11
N GLY A 15 -4.07 16.26 29.30
CA GLY A 15 -3.34 15.70 30.44
C GLY A 15 -3.63 16.40 31.77
N ARG A 16 -4.04 17.68 31.72
CA ARG A 16 -4.39 18.49 32.90
C ARG A 16 -5.89 18.54 33.17
N ALA A 17 -6.72 18.29 32.16
CA ALA A 17 -8.17 18.31 32.27
C ALA A 17 -8.74 16.91 32.56
N LYS A 18 -9.64 16.79 33.55
CA LYS A 18 -10.43 15.56 33.80
C LYS A 18 -11.91 15.68 33.42
N ARG A 19 -12.43 16.91 33.39
CA ARG A 19 -13.85 17.25 33.17
C ARG A 19 -13.92 18.60 32.47
N CYS A 20 -15.11 18.98 32.02
CA CYS A 20 -15.39 20.30 31.47
C CYS A 20 -14.88 21.43 32.39
N ALA A 21 -14.29 22.48 31.81
CA ALA A 21 -13.78 23.62 32.58
C ALA A 21 -14.88 24.48 33.22
N TYR A 22 -16.12 24.38 32.75
CA TYR A 22 -17.25 25.12 33.30
C TYR A 22 -17.46 24.80 34.79
N PRO A 23 -17.54 25.80 35.69
CA PRO A 23 -17.71 25.57 37.12
C PRO A 23 -18.96 24.73 37.43
N GLY A 24 -18.78 23.63 38.16
CA GLY A 24 -19.87 22.73 38.55
C GLY A 24 -20.34 21.77 37.45
N CYS A 25 -19.66 21.69 36.30
CA CYS A 25 -19.95 20.69 35.28
C CYS A 25 -19.16 19.40 35.52
N ASP A 26 -19.90 18.30 35.70
CA ASP A 26 -19.30 16.98 35.95
C ASP A 26 -19.12 16.10 34.69
N GLU A 27 -19.40 16.65 33.51
CA GLU A 27 -19.32 15.92 32.23
C GLU A 27 -17.87 15.50 31.94
N GLY A 28 -17.70 14.20 31.62
CA GLY A 28 -16.41 13.64 31.23
C GLY A 28 -15.95 14.12 29.85
N LEU A 29 -14.64 14.15 29.65
CA LEU A 29 -14.04 14.48 28.35
C LEU A 29 -14.18 13.34 27.33
N ILE A 30 -14.35 12.12 27.85
CA ILE A 30 -14.52 10.88 27.09
C ILE A 30 -15.77 10.19 27.62
N PHE A 31 -16.65 9.81 26.72
CA PHE A 31 -17.85 9.05 26.99
C PHE A 31 -17.70 7.63 26.44
N GLU A 32 -17.98 6.63 27.27
CA GLU A 32 -18.02 5.24 26.85
C GLU A 32 -19.47 4.80 26.62
N HIS A 33 -19.77 4.31 25.41
CA HIS A 33 -21.05 3.71 25.09
C HIS A 33 -20.85 2.41 24.32
N ARG A 34 -21.41 1.31 24.84
CA ARG A 34 -21.32 -0.03 24.23
C ARG A 34 -19.86 -0.47 23.98
N GLY A 35 -18.96 -0.19 24.92
CA GLY A 35 -17.55 -0.55 24.82
C GLY A 35 -16.75 0.29 23.81
N ARG A 36 -17.29 1.41 23.34
CA ARG A 36 -16.60 2.36 22.46
C ARG A 36 -16.44 3.71 23.14
N LEU A 37 -15.22 4.24 23.10
CA LEU A 37 -14.88 5.56 23.62
C LEU A 37 -15.15 6.61 22.55
N SER A 38 -15.83 7.70 22.93
CA SER A 38 -16.06 8.88 22.11
C SER A 38 -15.58 10.11 22.86
N VAL A 39 -14.87 11.01 22.19
CA VAL A 39 -14.49 12.30 22.77
C VAL A 39 -15.72 13.21 22.76
N THR A 40 -16.13 13.68 23.93
CA THR A 40 -17.32 14.53 24.13
C THR A 40 -16.96 15.98 24.45
N SER A 41 -15.67 16.28 24.45
CA SER A 41 -15.11 17.60 24.70
C SER A 41 -14.50 18.24 23.47
N GLU A 42 -14.46 19.57 23.51
CA GLU A 42 -13.94 20.44 22.46
C GLU A 42 -12.95 21.43 23.08
N ILE A 43 -12.00 21.87 22.26
CA ILE A 43 -11.01 22.89 22.65
C ILE A 43 -11.60 24.26 22.33
N ALA A 44 -11.63 25.13 23.32
CA ALA A 44 -12.05 26.53 23.18
C ALA A 44 -10.86 27.47 23.34
N HIS A 45 -10.90 28.59 22.62
CA HIS A 45 -9.97 29.70 22.78
C HIS A 45 -10.45 30.66 23.87
N ILE A 46 -9.52 31.11 24.71
CA ILE A 46 -9.74 32.20 25.66
C ILE A 46 -9.72 33.55 24.92
N ARG A 47 -8.73 33.75 24.03
CA ARG A 47 -8.61 34.93 23.16
C ARG A 47 -8.64 34.51 21.68
N SER A 48 -9.36 35.27 20.85
CA SER A 48 -9.51 34.96 19.42
C SER A 48 -8.30 35.37 18.57
N GLU A 49 -8.02 34.57 17.55
CA GLU A 49 -7.04 34.84 16.49
C GLU A 49 -7.50 35.92 15.49
N THR A 50 -8.81 36.12 15.37
CA THR A 50 -9.39 37.06 14.41
C THR A 50 -9.45 38.48 15.00
N PRO A 51 -8.97 39.52 14.28
CA PRO A 51 -9.00 40.91 14.75
C PRO A 51 -10.39 41.44 15.13
N ASP A 52 -11.42 41.00 14.41
CA ASP A 52 -12.84 41.31 14.68
C ASP A 52 -13.54 40.21 15.50
N GLY A 53 -12.78 39.24 16.01
CA GLY A 53 -13.28 38.15 16.82
C GLY A 53 -13.57 38.54 18.25
N PRO A 54 -14.37 37.74 18.95
CA PRO A 54 -14.62 37.95 20.36
C PRO A 54 -13.35 37.84 21.20
N ARG A 55 -13.22 38.71 22.21
CA ARG A 55 -12.07 38.70 23.13
C ARG A 55 -10.72 38.78 22.41
N HIS A 56 -10.69 39.35 21.19
CA HIS A 56 -9.45 39.62 20.50
C HIS A 56 -8.66 40.64 21.33
N ASP A 57 -7.43 40.28 21.64
CA ASP A 57 -6.50 41.12 22.38
C ASP A 57 -5.32 41.40 21.44
N PRO A 58 -5.24 42.59 20.83
CA PRO A 58 -4.19 42.92 19.88
C PRO A 58 -2.80 43.00 20.53
N ALA A 59 -2.73 43.02 21.87
CA ALA A 59 -1.47 42.95 22.61
C ALA A 59 -1.04 41.51 22.93
N TYR A 60 -1.87 40.50 22.64
CA TYR A 60 -1.53 39.10 22.88
C TYR A 60 -0.68 38.53 21.73
N PRO A 61 0.46 37.86 22.02
CA PRO A 61 1.35 37.36 20.97
C PRO A 61 0.66 36.34 20.05
N ALA A 62 0.79 36.53 18.73
CA ALA A 62 0.15 35.68 17.73
C ALA A 62 0.60 34.21 17.85
N GLU A 63 1.86 34.00 18.20
CA GLU A 63 2.45 32.68 18.43
C GLU A 63 1.84 31.94 19.64
N LEU A 64 1.20 32.66 20.57
CA LEU A 64 0.58 32.07 21.77
C LEU A 64 -0.92 31.79 21.62
N ILE A 65 -1.54 32.21 20.52
CA ILE A 65 -2.98 32.07 20.32
C ILE A 65 -3.42 30.59 20.32
N ASN A 66 -2.61 29.71 19.74
CA ASN A 66 -2.82 28.26 19.72
C ASN A 66 -1.95 27.51 20.75
N ALA A 67 -1.33 28.22 21.70
CA ALA A 67 -0.56 27.64 22.78
C ALA A 67 -1.48 27.17 23.91
N GLU A 68 -0.99 26.28 24.78
CA GLU A 68 -1.79 25.70 25.86
C GLU A 68 -2.42 26.80 26.71
N GLU A 69 -1.66 27.85 26.99
CA GLU A 69 -1.94 28.97 27.87
C GLU A 69 -3.26 29.66 27.52
N ASN A 70 -3.58 29.75 26.22
CA ASN A 70 -4.76 30.43 25.69
C ASN A 70 -5.94 29.48 25.40
N LEU A 71 -5.85 28.21 25.77
CA LEU A 71 -6.85 27.18 25.47
C LEU A 71 -7.40 26.54 26.75
N LEU A 72 -8.66 26.13 26.70
CA LEU A 72 -9.34 25.35 27.73
C LEU A 72 -10.23 24.26 27.12
N VAL A 73 -10.55 23.22 27.90
CA VAL A 73 -11.34 22.08 27.42
C VAL A 73 -12.77 22.15 27.98
N LEU A 74 -13.78 22.12 27.12
CA LEU A 74 -15.20 22.20 27.48
C LEU A 74 -15.97 21.02 26.90
N CYS A 75 -17.09 20.60 27.50
CA CYS A 75 -17.99 19.66 26.83
C CYS A 75 -18.77 20.37 25.73
N GLY A 76 -19.31 19.64 24.74
CA GLY A 76 -20.02 20.25 23.60
C GLY A 76 -21.15 21.21 23.99
N LYS A 77 -21.81 21.00 25.15
CA LYS A 77 -22.85 21.91 25.67
C LYS A 77 -22.29 23.29 26.05
N HIS A 78 -21.20 23.31 26.82
CA HIS A 78 -20.61 24.57 27.32
C HIS A 78 -19.67 25.21 26.29
N HIS A 79 -19.03 24.40 25.44
CA HIS A 79 -18.26 24.91 24.31
C HIS A 79 -19.16 25.73 23.38
N LYS A 80 -20.30 25.15 22.96
CA LYS A 80 -21.27 25.85 22.12
C LYS A 80 -21.78 27.15 22.73
N ALA A 81 -22.04 27.19 24.04
CA ALA A 81 -22.47 28.42 24.71
C ALA A 81 -21.38 29.50 24.70
N VAL A 82 -20.12 29.12 24.91
CA VAL A 82 -18.96 30.04 24.88
C VAL A 82 -18.66 30.56 23.47
N ASP A 83 -18.97 29.77 22.45
CA ASP A 83 -18.83 30.10 21.02
C ASP A 83 -20.02 30.92 20.47
N ASP A 84 -21.26 30.64 20.90
CA ASP A 84 -22.47 31.35 20.42
C ASP A 84 -22.72 32.69 21.14
N HIS A 85 -22.22 32.86 22.37
CA HIS A 85 -22.50 34.03 23.23
C HIS A 85 -21.24 34.71 23.73
N GLU A 86 -20.36 35.01 22.79
CA GLU A 86 -18.98 35.36 23.02
C GLU A 86 -18.78 36.65 23.87
N SER A 87 -19.73 37.60 23.81
CA SER A 87 -19.69 38.88 24.55
C SER A 87 -20.01 38.77 26.04
N VAL A 88 -20.46 37.60 26.51
CA VAL A 88 -20.91 37.38 27.89
C VAL A 88 -19.86 36.67 28.75
N TYR A 89 -18.86 36.05 28.13
CA TYR A 89 -17.80 35.28 28.82
C TYR A 89 -16.46 36.01 28.74
N PRO A 90 -16.14 36.95 29.65
CA PRO A 90 -14.89 37.71 29.63
C PRO A 90 -13.65 36.81 29.78
N ILE A 91 -12.50 37.33 29.33
CA ILE A 91 -11.21 36.61 29.34
C ILE A 91 -10.87 36.13 30.76
N GLU A 92 -11.06 36.99 31.75
CA GLU A 92 -10.74 36.72 33.16
C GLU A 92 -11.53 35.54 33.71
N GLU A 93 -12.79 35.40 33.28
CA GLU A 93 -13.66 34.30 33.69
C GLU A 93 -13.19 32.97 33.10
N LEU A 94 -12.87 32.93 31.79
CA LEU A 94 -12.35 31.71 31.16
C LEU A 94 -10.98 31.30 31.70
N VAL A 95 -10.12 32.26 32.04
CA VAL A 95 -8.85 32.01 32.73
C VAL A 95 -9.10 31.39 34.11
N ALA A 96 -10.10 31.88 34.85
CA ALA A 96 -10.49 31.31 36.15
C ALA A 96 -11.05 29.88 36.00
N TRP A 97 -11.84 29.61 34.97
CA TRP A 97 -12.35 28.27 34.66
C TRP A 97 -11.23 27.29 34.35
N LYS A 98 -10.25 27.69 33.52
CA LYS A 98 -9.05 26.91 33.24
C LYS A 98 -8.26 26.61 34.52
N ALA A 99 -8.06 27.62 35.37
CA ALA A 99 -7.37 27.44 36.65
C ALA A 99 -8.11 26.45 37.57
N GLY A 100 -9.45 26.53 37.64
CA GLY A 100 -10.28 25.59 38.38
C GLY A 100 -10.22 24.16 37.82
N GLN A 101 -10.22 24.02 36.49
CA GLN A 101 -10.06 22.75 35.78
C GLN A 101 -8.71 22.07 36.12
N ALA A 102 -7.65 22.87 36.28
CA ALA A 102 -6.33 22.39 36.69
C ALA A 102 -6.23 22.09 38.21
N ALA A 103 -6.97 22.80 39.06
CA ALA A 103 -6.97 22.63 40.52
C ALA A 103 -7.85 21.47 41.03
N GLY A 104 -8.83 21.02 40.25
CA GLY A 104 -9.84 20.02 40.59
C GLY A 104 -9.38 18.56 40.73
N GLY A 105 -8.14 18.28 41.15
CA GLY A 105 -7.88 16.99 41.77
C GLY A 105 -6.41 16.59 42.01
N PRO A 106 -6.11 15.96 43.16
CA PRO A 106 -4.96 15.08 43.29
C PRO A 106 -5.25 13.82 42.48
N GLY A 107 -4.67 13.72 41.29
CA GLY A 107 -4.60 12.46 40.56
C GLY A 107 -3.42 11.65 41.08
N ARG A 108 -3.63 10.34 41.29
CA ARG A 108 -2.60 9.30 41.53
C ARG A 108 -1.25 9.74 40.96
N GLU A 109 -0.28 10.04 41.82
CA GLU A 109 1.07 10.41 41.38
C GLU A 109 1.55 9.31 40.44
N LEU A 110 1.70 9.67 39.17
CA LEU A 110 2.48 8.89 38.24
C LEU A 110 3.87 8.82 38.87
N SER A 111 4.35 7.61 39.12
CA SER A 111 5.72 7.43 39.62
C SER A 111 6.70 8.17 38.71
N THR A 112 7.85 8.60 39.24
CA THR A 112 8.92 9.23 38.44
C THR A 112 9.19 8.44 37.15
N ARG A 113 9.13 7.11 37.21
CA ARG A 113 9.26 6.20 36.07
C ARG A 113 8.12 6.28 35.04
N GLN A 114 6.88 6.53 35.47
CA GLN A 114 5.73 6.74 34.58
C GLN A 114 5.74 8.13 33.95
N VAL A 115 6.18 9.15 34.69
CA VAL A 115 6.40 10.50 34.16
C VAL A 115 7.57 10.50 33.17
N GLU A 116 8.66 9.80 33.49
CA GLU A 116 9.81 9.63 32.58
C GLU A 116 9.42 8.89 31.30
N ARG A 117 8.61 7.83 31.35
CA ARG A 117 8.08 7.17 30.13
C ARG A 117 7.13 8.04 29.30
N ILE A 118 6.46 9.02 29.91
CA ILE A 118 5.57 9.97 29.21
C ILE A 118 6.37 11.13 28.59
N TYR A 119 7.52 11.50 29.18
CA TYR A 119 8.32 12.67 28.81
C TYR A 119 9.57 12.36 27.98
N ARG A 120 10.20 11.19 28.17
CA ARG A 120 11.45 10.80 27.50
C ARG A 120 11.12 10.09 26.18
N HIS A 121 10.78 10.88 25.16
CA HIS A 121 10.98 10.42 23.79
C HIS A 121 12.48 10.55 23.51
N TYR A 122 13.18 9.44 23.33
CA TYR A 122 14.53 9.49 22.79
C TYR A 122 14.35 9.65 21.28
N ASP A 123 14.93 10.68 20.68
CA ASP A 123 14.89 10.86 19.23
C ASP A 123 15.87 9.90 18.55
N LEU A 124 15.61 8.59 18.70
CA LEU A 124 16.43 7.50 18.15
C LEU A 124 16.45 7.55 16.61
N GLY A 125 15.47 8.21 15.99
CA GLY A 125 15.49 8.54 14.56
C GLY A 125 16.61 9.53 14.21
N ASP A 126 16.86 10.53 15.05
CA ASP A 126 17.76 11.66 14.76
C ASP A 126 19.23 11.35 15.05
N LEU A 127 19.51 10.18 15.63
CA LEU A 127 20.85 9.62 15.75
C LEU A 127 21.46 9.24 14.38
N GLY A 128 20.62 9.06 13.36
CA GLY A 128 21.02 8.45 12.10
C GLY A 128 21.47 6.98 12.27
N PRO A 129 21.80 6.30 11.16
CA PRO A 129 22.12 4.87 11.19
C PRO A 129 23.38 4.56 12.03
N VAL A 130 24.44 5.37 11.89
CA VAL A 130 25.71 5.15 12.60
C VAL A 130 25.57 5.41 14.11
N GLY A 131 24.91 6.50 14.49
CA GLY A 131 24.70 6.81 15.91
C GLY A 131 23.80 5.78 16.59
N PHE A 132 22.75 5.33 15.89
CA PHE A 132 21.86 4.30 16.40
C PHE A 132 22.58 2.95 16.60
N GLU A 133 23.40 2.53 15.63
CA GLU A 133 24.25 1.32 15.73
C GLU A 133 25.16 1.36 16.96
N GLN A 134 25.89 2.46 17.17
CA GLN A 134 26.80 2.61 18.31
C GLN A 134 26.06 2.55 19.66
N VAL A 135 24.84 3.09 19.72
CA VAL A 135 24.01 3.01 20.92
C VAL A 135 23.57 1.57 21.17
N CYS A 136 23.10 0.86 20.16
CA CYS A 136 22.74 -0.56 20.30
C CYS A 136 23.94 -1.44 20.69
N GLN A 137 25.13 -1.16 20.15
CA GLN A 137 26.39 -1.83 20.53
C GLN A 137 26.75 -1.58 22.00
N ALA A 138 26.66 -0.34 22.46
CA ALA A 138 26.87 -0.01 23.87
C ALA A 138 25.85 -0.72 24.77
N LEU A 139 24.58 -0.74 24.37
CA LEU A 139 23.54 -1.48 25.10
C LEU A 139 23.82 -2.99 25.10
N ALA A 140 24.34 -3.58 24.03
CA ALA A 140 24.73 -4.98 24.01
C ALA A 140 25.81 -5.30 25.05
N ILE A 141 26.83 -4.45 25.19
CA ILE A 141 27.87 -4.58 26.22
C ILE A 141 27.25 -4.56 27.64
N HIS A 142 26.27 -3.69 27.87
CA HIS A 142 25.64 -3.56 29.19
C HIS A 142 24.59 -4.64 29.49
N VAL A 143 23.86 -5.10 28.48
CA VAL A 143 22.73 -6.06 28.63
C VAL A 143 23.21 -7.50 28.55
N LEU A 144 24.10 -7.82 27.61
CA LEU A 144 24.59 -9.19 27.41
C LEU A 144 25.82 -9.47 28.28
N GLY A 145 26.74 -8.50 28.38
CA GLY A 145 27.91 -8.57 29.25
C GLY A 145 29.16 -7.93 28.65
N PRO A 146 30.17 -7.64 29.47
CA PRO A 146 31.42 -7.00 29.04
C PRO A 146 32.22 -7.82 28.03
N GLU A 147 31.93 -9.12 27.89
CA GLU A 147 32.50 -10.02 26.88
C GLU A 147 31.91 -9.79 25.48
N THR A 148 30.99 -8.82 25.32
CA THR A 148 30.44 -8.45 24.03
C THR A 148 31.55 -7.87 23.14
N VAL A 149 31.75 -8.49 21.98
CA VAL A 149 32.71 -8.09 20.96
C VAL A 149 31.99 -7.26 19.91
N ILE A 150 32.47 -6.04 19.69
CA ILE A 150 32.07 -5.20 18.56
C ILE A 150 33.06 -5.49 17.42
N PRO A 151 32.61 -6.05 16.29
CA PRO A 151 33.51 -6.40 15.19
C PRO A 151 34.10 -5.13 14.55
N ASP A 152 35.38 -5.18 14.18
CA ASP A 152 35.96 -4.14 13.35
C ASP A 152 35.18 -4.05 12.03
N ARG A 153 34.86 -2.83 11.56
CA ARG A 153 34.14 -2.58 10.28
C ARG A 153 34.77 -3.23 9.04
N TYR A 154 36.02 -3.71 9.16
CA TYR A 154 36.79 -4.38 8.11
C TYR A 154 37.02 -5.89 8.37
N GLY A 155 36.42 -6.44 9.43
CA GLY A 155 36.58 -7.84 9.84
C GLY A 155 35.64 -8.80 9.11
N ARG A 156 36.08 -10.05 8.92
CA ARG A 156 35.34 -11.16 8.27
C ARG A 156 34.19 -11.71 9.13
N ASN A 157 33.29 -10.85 9.60
CA ASN A 157 32.25 -11.21 10.59
C ASN A 157 30.81 -10.97 10.09
N PHE A 158 30.54 -11.24 8.81
CA PHE A 158 29.23 -11.57 8.20
C PHE A 158 27.99 -10.72 8.52
N GLY A 159 28.18 -9.50 9.02
CA GLY A 159 27.14 -8.46 9.07
C GLY A 159 26.24 -8.47 10.30
N ALA A 160 26.69 -9.00 11.45
CA ALA A 160 26.11 -8.64 12.74
C ALA A 160 26.92 -7.52 13.38
N ASP A 161 26.25 -6.66 14.14
CA ASP A 161 26.81 -5.42 14.67
C ASP A 161 27.40 -5.58 16.07
N ALA A 162 27.05 -6.66 16.77
CA ALA A 162 27.70 -7.07 18.02
C ALA A 162 27.57 -8.59 18.24
N PHE A 163 28.51 -9.15 19.00
CA PHE A 163 28.56 -10.57 19.33
C PHE A 163 28.79 -10.77 20.82
N PHE A 164 28.15 -11.76 21.42
CA PHE A 164 28.43 -12.15 22.80
C PHE A 164 28.57 -13.66 22.90
N GLU A 165 29.57 -14.12 23.65
CA GLU A 165 29.72 -15.53 23.99
C GLU A 165 29.82 -15.70 25.50
N GLY A 166 28.91 -16.48 26.07
CA GLY A 166 28.89 -16.78 27.49
C GLY A 166 27.47 -16.89 28.01
N THR A 167 27.28 -16.47 29.27
CA THR A 167 25.96 -16.42 29.90
C THR A 167 25.51 -14.97 29.99
N ALA A 168 24.48 -14.60 29.23
CA ALA A 168 23.89 -13.27 29.26
C ALA A 168 23.02 -13.14 30.51
N ARG A 169 23.64 -12.82 31.64
CA ARG A 169 23.07 -13.00 32.99
C ARG A 169 21.73 -12.33 33.22
N SER A 170 21.45 -11.26 32.48
CA SER A 170 20.23 -10.47 32.60
C SER A 170 19.37 -10.46 31.34
N TYR A 171 19.64 -11.35 30.38
CA TYR A 171 18.90 -11.43 29.13
C TYR A 171 18.55 -12.87 28.75
N PRO A 172 17.29 -13.15 28.36
CA PRO A 172 16.14 -12.24 28.30
C PRO A 172 15.61 -11.85 29.68
N THR A 173 15.83 -12.69 30.70
CA THR A 173 15.51 -12.42 32.10
C THR A 173 16.59 -13.00 33.02
N ASP A 174 16.72 -12.45 34.23
CA ASP A 174 17.69 -12.97 35.23
C ASP A 174 17.41 -14.42 35.65
N SER A 175 16.14 -14.86 35.54
CA SER A 175 15.71 -16.20 35.94
C SER A 175 15.97 -17.27 34.86
N ASP A 176 16.13 -16.85 33.60
CA ASP A 176 16.34 -17.74 32.46
C ASP A 176 17.31 -17.08 31.45
N PRO A 177 18.60 -16.95 31.81
CA PRO A 177 19.57 -16.26 30.96
C PRO A 177 19.94 -17.12 29.75
N TRP A 178 20.10 -16.49 28.59
CA TRP A 178 20.63 -17.16 27.41
C TRP A 178 22.09 -17.56 27.62
N GLN A 179 22.42 -18.80 27.23
CA GLN A 179 23.76 -19.38 27.36
C GLN A 179 24.27 -19.90 26.01
N GLY A 180 25.27 -19.20 25.47
CA GLY A 180 25.87 -19.56 24.18
C GLY A 180 26.31 -18.33 23.40
N TYR A 181 26.39 -18.49 22.08
CA TYR A 181 26.79 -17.45 21.15
C TYR A 181 25.58 -16.65 20.66
N ILE A 182 25.54 -15.36 20.98
CA ILE A 182 24.46 -14.41 20.63
C ILE A 182 25.01 -13.45 19.57
N ALA A 183 24.25 -13.23 18.50
CA ALA A 183 24.52 -12.16 17.54
C ALA A 183 23.43 -11.09 17.58
N VAL A 184 23.83 -9.82 17.49
CA VAL A 184 22.95 -8.66 17.51
C VAL A 184 23.03 -7.93 16.16
N ASP A 185 21.89 -7.79 15.50
CA ASP A 185 21.75 -7.10 14.22
C ASP A 185 20.95 -5.80 14.41
N VAL A 186 21.50 -4.68 13.96
CA VAL A 186 20.90 -3.35 14.05
C VAL A 186 20.23 -2.97 12.74
N LEU A 187 18.94 -2.70 12.82
CA LEU A 187 18.03 -2.44 11.70
C LEU A 187 17.38 -1.05 11.87
N TYR A 188 18.15 -0.01 11.53
CA TYR A 188 17.69 1.37 11.53
C TYR A 188 16.73 1.67 10.37
N SER A 189 15.70 2.47 10.64
CA SER A 189 14.74 2.98 9.66
C SER A 189 14.71 4.52 9.68
N ALA A 190 14.99 5.14 8.53
CA ALA A 190 14.83 6.59 8.36
C ALA A 190 13.33 6.97 8.40
N THR A 191 13.00 8.01 9.16
CA THR A 191 11.65 8.39 9.63
C THR A 191 10.68 8.90 8.55
N SER A 192 10.99 8.81 7.25
CA SER A 192 10.17 9.36 6.16
C SER A 192 9.04 8.43 5.66
N ARG A 193 8.72 7.33 6.34
CA ARG A 193 7.75 6.32 5.87
C ARG A 193 6.48 6.29 6.73
N ARG A 194 5.32 5.97 6.14
CA ARG A 194 4.11 5.66 6.92
C ARG A 194 4.41 4.44 7.81
N LYS A 195 3.89 4.41 9.05
CA LYS A 195 4.20 3.38 10.05
C LYS A 195 4.00 1.93 9.53
N VAL A 196 2.97 1.70 8.73
CA VAL A 196 2.67 0.38 8.12
C VAL A 196 3.75 -0.07 7.13
N ASP A 197 4.31 0.87 6.37
CA ASP A 197 5.38 0.60 5.39
C ASP A 197 6.71 0.30 6.09
N ALA A 198 6.98 0.99 7.20
CA ALA A 198 8.17 0.78 8.02
C ALA A 198 8.21 -0.62 8.65
N VAL A 199 7.10 -1.10 9.22
CA VAL A 199 7.01 -2.45 9.82
C VAL A 199 7.17 -3.55 8.76
N THR A 200 6.58 -3.36 7.59
CA THR A 200 6.73 -4.32 6.48
C THR A 200 8.17 -4.37 5.98
N HIS A 201 8.84 -3.22 5.87
CA HIS A 201 10.25 -3.16 5.48
C HIS A 201 11.17 -3.79 6.52
N LEU A 202 10.97 -3.53 7.81
CA LEU A 202 11.68 -4.20 8.90
C LEU A 202 11.58 -5.73 8.79
N THR A 203 10.37 -6.26 8.54
CA THR A 203 10.15 -7.70 8.39
C THR A 203 10.98 -8.28 7.23
N LEU A 204 11.06 -7.58 6.10
CA LEU A 204 11.86 -8.01 4.95
C LEU A 204 13.35 -7.96 5.23
N ARG A 205 13.84 -6.94 5.94
CA ARG A 205 15.25 -6.85 6.34
C ARG A 205 15.66 -7.96 7.29
N ILE A 206 14.81 -8.28 8.28
CA ILE A 206 15.07 -9.41 9.18
C ILE A 206 15.16 -10.72 8.38
N ARG A 207 14.27 -10.94 7.42
CA ARG A 207 14.34 -12.12 6.55
C ARG A 207 15.63 -12.18 5.72
N ASP A 208 16.08 -11.07 5.13
CA ASP A 208 17.37 -11.03 4.41
C ASP A 208 18.53 -11.42 5.33
N HIS A 209 18.59 -10.83 6.53
CA HIS A 209 19.61 -11.13 7.54
C HIS A 209 19.58 -12.62 7.93
N LEU A 210 18.40 -13.21 8.11
CA LEU A 210 18.24 -14.66 8.36
C LEU A 210 18.74 -15.51 7.17
N HIS A 211 18.43 -15.12 5.94
CA HIS A 211 18.92 -15.82 4.74
C HIS A 211 20.46 -15.76 4.63
N ARG A 212 21.13 -14.71 5.11
CA ARG A 212 22.61 -14.70 5.13
C ARG A 212 23.18 -15.84 5.98
N TRP A 213 22.54 -16.16 7.11
CA TRP A 213 22.92 -17.30 7.94
C TRP A 213 22.64 -18.66 7.26
N THR A 214 21.60 -18.77 6.42
CA THR A 214 21.34 -20.00 5.63
C THR A 214 22.45 -20.32 4.62
N ARG A 215 23.04 -19.31 3.97
CA ARG A 215 24.10 -19.48 2.97
C ARG A 215 25.40 -20.03 3.55
N ILE A 216 25.65 -19.81 4.84
CA ILE A 216 26.84 -20.32 5.54
C ILE A 216 26.70 -21.83 5.80
N ALA A 217 25.50 -22.30 6.12
CA ALA A 217 25.23 -23.71 6.42
C ALA A 217 25.50 -24.66 5.23
N GLY A 218 25.52 -24.14 4.00
CA GLY A 218 25.81 -24.89 2.78
C GLY A 218 27.26 -24.84 2.28
N THR A 219 28.17 -24.11 2.95
CA THR A 219 29.56 -23.97 2.49
C THR A 219 30.53 -24.66 3.45
N ASP A 220 31.49 -25.43 2.92
CA ASP A 220 32.56 -26.16 3.65
C ASP A 220 33.63 -25.21 4.25
N ARG A 221 33.22 -24.04 4.73
CA ARG A 221 34.08 -23.02 5.34
C ARG A 221 34.07 -23.21 6.85
N ARG A 222 35.03 -24.00 7.35
CA ARG A 222 35.28 -24.29 8.78
C ARG A 222 35.55 -23.07 9.68
N GLU A 223 35.58 -21.85 9.14
CA GLU A 223 36.01 -20.64 9.86
C GLU A 223 34.86 -19.79 10.44
N VAL A 224 33.59 -20.09 10.16
CA VAL A 224 32.47 -19.22 10.57
C VAL A 224 31.54 -19.95 11.52
N ARG A 225 31.54 -19.52 12.79
CA ARG A 225 30.64 -20.06 13.80
C ARG A 225 29.26 -19.43 13.66
N ARG A 226 28.24 -20.28 13.75
CA ARG A 226 26.84 -19.89 13.68
C ARG A 226 26.30 -19.50 15.08
N PRO A 227 25.51 -18.42 15.22
CA PRO A 227 24.91 -18.05 16.51
C PRO A 227 23.92 -19.10 17.02
N ASP A 228 23.91 -19.26 18.34
CA ASP A 228 22.88 -19.98 19.09
C ASP A 228 21.62 -19.12 19.20
N TYR A 229 21.77 -17.80 19.34
CA TYR A 229 20.66 -16.86 19.52
C TYR A 229 20.82 -15.59 18.67
N LEU A 230 19.69 -14.95 18.32
CA LEU A 230 19.66 -13.71 17.54
C LEU A 230 18.88 -12.59 18.24
N ILE A 231 19.39 -11.36 18.13
CA ILE A 231 18.69 -10.16 18.59
C ILE A 231 18.61 -9.16 17.42
N PHE A 232 17.40 -8.69 17.11
CA PHE A 232 17.19 -7.64 16.12
C PHE A 232 16.86 -6.32 16.83
N ALA A 233 17.70 -5.30 16.68
CA ALA A 233 17.50 -3.98 17.26
C ALA A 233 16.98 -2.98 16.23
N THR A 234 15.95 -2.19 16.55
CA THR A 234 15.35 -1.23 15.61
C THR A 234 14.83 0.01 16.33
N ASN A 235 14.90 1.17 15.66
CA ASN A 235 14.40 2.45 16.18
C ASN A 235 12.87 2.59 16.08
N LEU A 236 12.17 1.60 15.52
CA LEU A 236 10.72 1.59 15.37
C LEU A 236 10.03 1.11 16.67
N SER A 237 8.94 1.77 17.07
CA SER A 237 8.06 1.27 18.14
C SER A 237 7.06 0.25 17.58
N LEU A 238 7.08 -0.95 18.16
CA LEU A 238 6.21 -2.06 17.80
C LEU A 238 5.10 -2.32 18.84
N SER A 239 5.06 -1.55 19.93
CA SER A 239 4.15 -1.72 21.08
C SER A 239 2.76 -1.07 20.89
N GLY A 240 2.26 -1.01 19.65
CA GLY A 240 1.00 -0.33 19.30
C GLY A 240 -0.26 -1.19 19.49
N PRO A 241 -1.46 -0.56 19.48
CA PRO A 241 -2.74 -1.28 19.55
C PRO A 241 -3.05 -2.16 18.32
N GLY A 242 -2.12 -2.24 17.35
CA GLY A 242 -2.27 -3.01 16.12
C GLY A 242 -1.61 -4.40 16.14
N GLY A 243 -0.98 -4.79 17.26
CA GLY A 243 -0.27 -6.06 17.39
C GLY A 243 0.95 -6.15 16.46
N GLU A 244 1.61 -5.03 16.16
CA GLU A 244 2.69 -4.98 15.17
C GLU A 244 3.86 -5.90 15.51
N ARG A 245 4.22 -6.00 16.80
CA ARG A 245 5.24 -6.94 17.28
C ARG A 245 4.88 -8.39 16.98
N GLU A 246 3.64 -8.79 17.23
CA GLU A 246 3.13 -10.14 16.98
C GLU A 246 3.14 -10.46 15.48
N ARG A 247 2.70 -9.52 14.64
CA ARG A 247 2.75 -9.68 13.18
C ARG A 247 4.17 -9.83 12.62
N VAL A 248 5.13 -9.13 13.21
CA VAL A 248 6.56 -9.26 12.84
C VAL A 248 7.04 -10.65 13.26
N SER A 249 6.73 -11.08 14.49
CA SER A 249 7.04 -12.43 14.99
C SER A 249 6.46 -13.54 14.12
N ASP A 250 5.15 -13.53 13.85
CA ASP A 250 4.46 -14.56 13.05
C ASP A 250 5.10 -14.76 11.66
N ARG A 251 5.65 -13.69 11.10
CA ARG A 251 6.27 -13.69 9.76
C ARG A 251 7.72 -14.13 9.77
N ILE A 252 8.38 -14.12 10.92
CA ILE A 252 9.80 -14.40 11.08
C ILE A 252 10.03 -15.77 11.71
N GLU A 253 9.18 -16.17 12.65
CA GLU A 253 9.27 -17.42 13.41
C GLU A 253 9.47 -18.66 12.51
N PRO A 254 8.73 -18.86 11.41
CA PRO A 254 8.96 -20.01 10.52
C PRO A 254 10.39 -20.08 9.94
N HIS A 255 11.02 -18.93 9.69
CA HIS A 255 12.37 -18.85 9.13
C HIS A 255 13.45 -19.06 10.19
N VAL A 256 13.19 -18.65 11.44
CA VAL A 256 14.09 -18.90 12.57
C VAL A 256 14.08 -20.38 12.95
N ASP A 257 12.90 -21.01 12.91
CA ASP A 257 12.73 -22.44 13.20
C ASP A 257 13.43 -23.34 12.19
N GLU A 258 13.31 -23.04 10.89
CA GLU A 258 14.04 -23.73 9.81
C GLU A 258 15.55 -23.72 10.08
N LEU A 259 16.02 -22.59 10.61
CA LEU A 259 17.40 -22.40 10.96
C LEU A 259 17.76 -23.22 12.22
N ARG A 260 16.89 -23.48 13.21
CA ARG A 260 17.22 -24.16 14.49
C ARG A 260 18.07 -23.32 15.45
N PHE A 261 17.81 -22.02 15.56
CA PHE A 261 18.36 -21.22 16.66
C PHE A 261 17.73 -21.64 18.00
N LYS A 262 18.46 -21.50 19.11
CA LYS A 262 17.94 -21.77 20.47
C LYS A 262 16.92 -20.72 20.92
N GLY A 263 16.94 -19.53 20.33
CA GLY A 263 15.99 -18.47 20.61
C GLY A 263 16.32 -17.18 19.86
N TRP A 264 15.39 -16.23 19.88
CA TRP A 264 15.55 -14.93 19.23
C TRP A 264 14.76 -13.83 19.96
N GLY A 265 15.12 -12.56 19.71
CA GLY A 265 14.49 -11.42 20.37
C GLY A 265 14.49 -10.14 19.53
N ILE A 266 13.59 -9.21 19.86
CA ILE A 266 13.52 -7.88 19.25
C ILE A 266 13.73 -6.81 20.31
N TRP A 267 14.71 -5.95 20.07
CA TRP A 267 14.91 -4.68 20.76
C TRP A 267 14.27 -3.57 19.92
N ASP A 268 12.97 -3.37 20.09
CA ASP A 268 12.24 -2.24 19.49
C ASP A 268 12.51 -0.95 20.25
N TYR A 269 11.98 0.18 19.75
CA TYR A 269 12.11 1.49 20.37
C TYR A 269 11.84 1.45 21.89
N ASP A 270 10.75 0.80 22.29
CA ASP A 270 10.30 0.78 23.69
C ASP A 270 11.28 0.00 24.56
N ARG A 271 11.79 -1.14 24.07
CA ARG A 271 12.81 -1.93 24.76
C ARG A 271 14.14 -1.18 24.87
N ILE A 272 14.55 -0.47 23.82
CA ILE A 272 15.78 0.33 23.83
C ILE A 272 15.66 1.49 24.81
N ALA A 273 14.50 2.16 24.84
CA ALA A 273 14.21 3.22 25.80
C ALA A 273 14.29 2.70 27.24
N ASP A 274 13.71 1.52 27.53
CA ASP A 274 13.83 0.88 28.85
C ASP A 274 15.29 0.62 29.23
N TYR A 275 16.14 0.18 28.29
CA TYR A 275 17.57 0.00 28.57
C TYR A 275 18.30 1.32 28.80
N LEU A 276 18.01 2.37 28.03
CA LEU A 276 18.60 3.69 28.25
C LEU A 276 18.24 4.27 29.63
N ASP A 277 17.04 3.98 30.14
CA ASP A 277 16.66 4.37 31.50
C ASP A 277 17.46 3.61 32.57
N VAL A 278 17.79 2.34 32.32
CA VAL A 278 18.58 1.49 33.23
C VAL A 278 20.09 1.83 33.18
N TYR A 279 20.60 2.23 32.00
CA TYR A 279 22.02 2.50 31.77
C TYR A 279 22.27 4.00 31.51
N PRO A 280 22.37 4.82 32.59
CA PRO A 280 22.46 6.28 32.47
C PRO A 280 23.73 6.77 31.75
N ASP A 281 24.78 5.95 31.67
CA ASP A 281 26.02 6.28 30.98
C ASP A 281 25.85 6.25 29.46
N VAL A 282 25.14 5.22 28.96
CA VAL A 282 24.77 5.12 27.53
C VAL A 282 23.76 6.22 27.18
N ARG A 283 22.79 6.48 28.06
CA ARG A 283 21.82 7.56 27.91
C ARG A 283 22.48 8.93 27.73
N ARG A 284 23.49 9.26 28.54
CA ARG A 284 24.21 10.53 28.42
C ARG A 284 24.90 10.67 27.06
N ALA A 285 25.40 9.57 26.50
CA ALA A 285 25.98 9.57 25.15
C ALA A 285 24.91 9.84 24.08
N VAL A 286 23.73 9.21 24.18
CA VAL A 286 22.57 9.48 23.29
C VAL A 286 22.18 10.96 23.34
N GLU A 287 21.97 11.50 24.56
CA GLU A 287 21.58 12.91 24.76
C GLU A 287 22.64 13.89 24.21
N SER A 288 23.92 13.53 24.28
CA SER A 288 25.02 14.33 23.71
C SER A 288 25.06 14.26 22.18
N LEU A 289 24.81 13.09 21.59
CA LEU A 289 24.82 12.90 20.13
C LEU A 289 23.64 13.60 19.47
N THR A 290 22.44 13.50 20.03
CA THR A 290 21.24 14.19 19.51
C THR A 290 21.41 15.71 19.56
N LYS A 291 21.90 16.28 20.68
CA LYS A 291 22.18 17.73 20.79
C LYS A 291 23.28 18.20 19.85
N SER A 292 24.30 17.36 19.60
CA SER A 292 25.36 17.69 18.65
C SER A 292 24.85 17.68 17.21
N ASN A 293 23.95 16.75 16.87
CA ASN A 293 23.30 16.70 15.56
C ASN A 293 22.37 17.89 15.33
N GLU A 294 21.65 18.36 16.35
CA GLU A 294 20.86 19.60 16.29
C GLU A 294 21.76 20.82 16.04
N LEU A 295 22.87 20.94 16.79
CA LEU A 295 23.83 22.03 16.63
C LEU A 295 24.53 21.99 15.25
N ILE A 296 24.87 20.80 14.76
CA ILE A 296 25.43 20.59 13.42
C ILE A 296 24.38 20.91 12.35
N ALA A 297 23.11 20.55 12.53
CA ALA A 297 22.03 20.90 11.61
C ALA A 297 21.80 22.42 11.57
N GLU A 298 21.85 23.12 12.71
CA GLU A 298 21.80 24.59 12.77
C GLU A 298 23.02 25.23 12.09
N VAL A 299 24.22 24.70 12.33
CA VAL A 299 25.46 25.18 11.70
C VAL A 299 25.45 24.90 10.19
N LEU A 300 25.00 23.73 9.74
CA LEU A 300 24.87 23.38 8.31
C LEU A 300 23.77 24.19 7.62
N ALA A 301 22.64 24.46 8.30
CA ALA A 301 21.61 25.37 7.81
C ALA A 301 22.15 26.81 7.68
N GLY A 302 23.00 27.25 8.61
CA GLY A 302 23.70 28.52 8.55
C GLY A 302 24.81 28.59 7.48
N LEU A 303 25.55 27.49 7.26
CA LEU A 303 26.62 27.39 6.26
C LEU A 303 26.10 27.22 4.83
N SER A 304 24.85 26.75 4.66
CA SER A 304 24.16 26.69 3.37
C SER A 304 23.93 28.07 2.74
N ALA A 305 24.14 29.16 3.49
CA ALA A 305 24.11 30.54 3.01
C ALA A 305 25.51 31.11 2.66
N GLY A 306 26.61 30.36 2.79
CA GLY A 306 27.94 30.95 2.62
C GLY A 306 29.07 29.95 2.36
N THR A 307 29.49 29.92 1.09
CA THR A 307 30.86 29.60 0.61
C THR A 307 31.23 28.13 0.44
N GLN A 308 31.66 27.82 -0.80
CA GLN A 308 32.39 26.61 -1.16
C GLN A 308 33.74 26.54 -0.42
N GLY A 309 33.86 25.61 0.50
CA GLY A 309 35.12 25.20 1.14
C GLY A 309 35.46 23.76 0.75
N ARG A 310 36.66 23.56 0.21
CA ARG A 310 37.15 22.28 -0.33
C ARG A 310 37.61 21.35 0.80
N GLU A 311 36.82 20.33 1.10
CA GLU A 311 37.22 19.20 1.95
C GLU A 311 38.22 18.26 1.24
N PRO A 312 39.03 17.48 2.01
CA PRO A 312 39.99 16.55 1.43
C PRO A 312 39.25 15.47 0.62
N ARG A 313 39.69 15.24 -0.62
CA ARG A 313 39.06 14.27 -1.53
C ARG A 313 39.00 12.89 -0.85
N PRO A 314 37.81 12.28 -0.64
CA PRO A 314 37.75 10.85 -0.42
C PRO A 314 38.40 10.15 -1.61
N SER A 315 39.02 9.00 -1.37
CA SER A 315 39.48 8.09 -2.43
C SER A 315 38.37 7.96 -3.47
N SER A 316 38.71 8.02 -4.76
CA SER A 316 37.72 7.95 -5.84
C SER A 316 36.70 6.83 -5.56
N PRO A 317 35.38 7.10 -5.64
CA PRO A 317 34.38 6.08 -5.35
C PRO A 317 34.66 4.85 -6.21
N VAL A 318 34.81 3.72 -5.54
CA VAL A 318 35.06 2.40 -6.17
C VAL A 318 33.70 1.80 -6.55
N VAL A 319 33.68 0.68 -7.27
CA VAL A 319 32.45 -0.11 -7.49
C VAL A 319 32.18 -0.95 -6.26
N GLY A 320 30.94 -0.95 -5.76
CA GLY A 320 30.56 -1.70 -4.57
C GLY A 320 30.91 -1.15 -3.17
N PRO A 321 31.61 -0.01 -2.95
CA PRO A 321 31.77 0.55 -1.62
C PRO A 321 30.41 1.05 -1.17
N GLY A 322 29.90 0.53 -0.07
CA GLY A 322 28.66 0.84 0.65
C GLY A 322 28.80 0.19 2.03
N GLN A 323 27.73 -0.06 2.79
CA GLN A 323 27.90 -0.94 3.98
C GLN A 323 28.68 -2.22 3.57
N PRO A 324 29.71 -2.65 4.31
CA PRO A 324 30.63 -3.70 3.84
C PRO A 324 29.88 -4.97 3.41
N GLY A 325 30.15 -5.49 2.21
CA GLY A 325 29.53 -6.73 1.71
C GLY A 325 28.93 -6.69 0.31
N HIS A 326 28.92 -5.53 -0.37
CA HIS A 326 28.34 -5.40 -1.71
C HIS A 326 29.37 -5.51 -2.85
N GLU A 327 30.67 -5.46 -2.55
CA GLU A 327 31.75 -5.57 -3.54
C GLU A 327 31.68 -6.90 -4.29
N GLY A 328 31.42 -8.01 -3.57
CA GLY A 328 31.33 -9.34 -4.15
C GLY A 328 30.13 -9.57 -5.08
N VAL A 329 29.13 -8.69 -5.03
CA VAL A 329 27.91 -8.79 -5.85
C VAL A 329 27.85 -7.71 -6.95
N PHE A 330 28.32 -6.49 -6.69
CA PHE A 330 28.31 -5.40 -7.68
C PHE A 330 29.53 -5.42 -8.62
N ALA A 331 30.72 -5.79 -8.14
CA ALA A 331 31.93 -5.76 -8.97
C ALA A 331 31.90 -6.73 -10.16
N PRO A 332 31.43 -7.99 -10.03
CA PRO A 332 31.33 -8.89 -11.17
C PRO A 332 30.37 -8.37 -12.25
N VAL A 333 29.26 -7.76 -11.84
CA VAL A 333 28.25 -7.21 -12.77
C VAL A 333 28.77 -5.94 -13.45
N TYR A 334 29.51 -5.09 -12.74
CA TYR A 334 30.20 -3.95 -13.35
C TYR A 334 31.14 -4.37 -14.47
N GLU A 335 32.00 -5.36 -14.22
CA GLU A 335 32.93 -5.88 -15.22
C GLU A 335 32.20 -6.53 -16.40
N ALA A 336 31.19 -7.37 -16.12
CA ALA A 336 30.37 -8.01 -17.14
C ALA A 336 29.64 -6.99 -18.04
N ALA A 337 29.20 -5.87 -17.48
CA ALA A 337 28.53 -4.80 -18.21
C ALA A 337 29.49 -3.93 -19.05
N GLY A 338 30.81 -4.17 -19.01
CA GLY A 338 31.82 -3.45 -19.79
C GLY A 338 32.69 -2.48 -18.97
N GLY A 339 32.60 -2.55 -17.64
CA GLY A 339 33.49 -1.89 -16.70
C GLY A 339 33.69 -0.40 -16.96
N ARG A 340 34.92 0.10 -16.74
CA ARG A 340 35.24 1.53 -16.89
C ARG A 340 35.05 2.06 -18.32
N GLY A 341 35.15 1.20 -19.32
CA GLY A 341 34.96 1.57 -20.73
C GLY A 341 33.52 2.00 -21.01
N ARG A 342 32.54 1.27 -20.49
CA ARG A 342 31.12 1.56 -20.69
C ARG A 342 30.47 2.31 -19.52
N LEU A 343 30.62 1.84 -18.29
CA LEU A 343 29.92 2.39 -17.12
C LEU A 343 30.66 3.60 -16.54
N GLY A 344 31.99 3.70 -16.71
CA GLY A 344 32.77 4.82 -16.20
C GLY A 344 33.08 4.71 -14.71
N LEU A 345 33.22 5.86 -14.03
CA LEU A 345 33.56 5.93 -12.61
C LEU A 345 32.30 5.88 -11.75
N ALA A 346 32.37 5.26 -10.57
CA ALA A 346 31.31 5.38 -9.59
C ALA A 346 31.21 6.84 -9.11
N MET A 347 29.98 7.31 -8.96
CA MET A 347 29.67 8.68 -8.52
C MET A 347 29.54 8.77 -6.99
N GLY A 348 29.40 7.64 -6.32
CA GLY A 348 29.23 7.53 -4.88
C GLY A 348 29.21 6.08 -4.44
N GLU A 349 28.94 5.85 -3.17
CA GLU A 349 28.81 4.52 -2.58
C GLU A 349 27.48 3.84 -2.99
N VAL A 350 27.41 2.52 -2.84
CA VAL A 350 26.17 1.75 -2.88
C VAL A 350 25.34 2.18 -1.68
N PHE A 351 24.15 2.69 -1.94
CA PHE A 351 23.23 3.12 -0.89
C PHE A 351 21.88 2.42 -1.03
N GLU A 352 21.14 2.39 0.08
CA GLU A 352 19.79 1.83 0.11
C GLU A 352 18.83 2.74 -0.65
N HIS A 353 18.11 2.18 -1.62
CA HIS A 353 17.03 2.83 -2.32
C HIS A 353 15.76 1.97 -2.22
N GLU A 354 14.86 2.40 -1.33
CA GLU A 354 13.55 1.77 -1.10
C GLU A 354 13.60 0.28 -0.72
N LEU A 355 13.49 -0.62 -1.70
CA LEU A 355 13.49 -2.09 -1.56
C LEU A 355 14.77 -2.74 -2.08
N GLY A 356 15.83 -1.97 -2.29
CA GLY A 356 17.07 -2.49 -2.85
C GLY A 356 18.26 -1.56 -2.68
N TRP A 357 19.31 -1.88 -3.42
CA TRP A 357 20.60 -1.21 -3.43
C TRP A 357 20.84 -0.57 -4.78
N VAL A 358 21.41 0.62 -4.81
CA VAL A 358 21.76 1.31 -6.05
C VAL A 358 23.15 1.94 -5.96
N GLN A 359 23.85 1.98 -7.10
CA GLN A 359 25.07 2.75 -7.26
C GLN A 359 25.09 3.42 -8.63
N TYR A 360 25.41 4.72 -8.66
CA TYR A 360 25.41 5.53 -9.87
C TYR A 360 26.80 5.64 -10.46
N PHE A 361 26.86 5.69 -11.79
CA PHE A 361 28.09 5.78 -12.56
C PHE A 361 28.04 6.88 -13.62
N THR A 362 29.20 7.48 -13.91
CA THR A 362 29.32 8.64 -14.80
C THR A 362 29.00 8.36 -16.26
N GLY A 363 29.04 7.09 -16.68
CA GLY A 363 29.20 6.72 -18.09
C GLY A 363 30.68 6.76 -18.48
N GLY A 364 31.10 5.79 -19.28
CA GLY A 364 32.46 5.69 -19.82
C GLY A 364 32.56 6.29 -21.23
N PRO A 365 33.75 6.32 -21.84
CA PRO A 365 33.95 6.91 -23.18
C PRO A 365 33.07 6.28 -24.28
N SER A 366 32.65 5.04 -24.11
CA SER A 366 31.80 4.31 -25.05
C SER A 366 30.41 3.98 -24.49
N GLY A 367 29.98 4.66 -23.41
CA GLY A 367 28.71 4.34 -22.74
C GLY A 367 28.05 5.54 -22.10
N GLU A 368 26.76 5.39 -21.84
CA GLU A 368 25.94 6.39 -21.17
C GLU A 368 26.02 6.26 -19.64
N PRO A 369 25.59 7.29 -18.88
CA PRO A 369 25.46 7.19 -17.43
C PRO A 369 24.65 5.96 -17.05
N ALA A 370 25.07 5.26 -16.00
CA ALA A 370 24.52 3.95 -15.66
C ALA A 370 24.23 3.84 -14.17
N VAL A 371 23.39 2.88 -13.82
CA VAL A 371 23.04 2.50 -12.46
C VAL A 371 23.21 0.98 -12.35
N LEU A 372 23.94 0.54 -11.32
CA LEU A 372 23.82 -0.83 -10.85
C LEU A 372 22.74 -0.85 -9.77
N CYS A 373 21.73 -1.70 -9.92
CA CYS A 373 20.64 -1.82 -8.97
C CYS A 373 20.33 -3.28 -8.65
N ALA A 374 19.89 -3.53 -7.42
CA ALA A 374 19.52 -4.86 -6.97
C ALA A 374 18.43 -4.78 -5.92
N ARG A 375 17.33 -5.52 -6.11
CA ARG A 375 16.37 -5.74 -5.01
C ARG A 375 17.03 -6.60 -3.93
N PHE A 376 16.64 -6.43 -2.67
CA PHE A 376 17.12 -7.30 -1.59
C PHE A 376 16.94 -8.79 -1.95
N GLY A 377 18.00 -9.57 -1.81
CA GLY A 377 18.03 -11.00 -2.13
C GLY A 377 17.93 -11.36 -3.62
N GLN A 378 18.06 -10.41 -4.55
CA GLN A 378 18.02 -10.65 -6.00
C GLN A 378 19.36 -10.29 -6.69
N PRO A 379 19.62 -10.81 -7.90
CA PRO A 379 20.83 -10.46 -8.67
C PRO A 379 20.92 -8.96 -8.97
N VAL A 380 22.16 -8.46 -9.06
CA VAL A 380 22.44 -7.08 -9.48
C VAL A 380 22.25 -6.97 -10.98
N VAL A 381 21.63 -5.89 -11.43
CA VAL A 381 21.40 -5.57 -12.84
C VAL A 381 22.04 -4.23 -13.17
N ALA A 382 22.68 -4.15 -14.34
CA ALA A 382 23.20 -2.91 -14.86
C ALA A 382 22.20 -2.29 -15.82
N VAL A 383 21.87 -1.02 -15.64
CA VAL A 383 20.93 -0.30 -16.50
C VAL A 383 21.45 1.09 -16.84
N ALA A 384 21.02 1.64 -17.96
CA ALA A 384 21.18 3.06 -18.25
C ALA A 384 20.48 3.89 -17.16
N ARG A 385 21.10 5.00 -16.76
CA ARG A 385 20.53 5.91 -15.76
C ARG A 385 19.16 6.42 -16.19
N GLU A 386 18.99 6.69 -17.48
CA GLU A 386 17.70 7.11 -18.02
C GLU A 386 16.60 6.06 -17.83
N VAL A 387 16.92 4.77 -18.00
CA VAL A 387 15.98 3.67 -17.72
C VAL A 387 15.62 3.62 -16.24
N TRP A 388 16.61 3.77 -15.36
CA TRP A 388 16.38 3.82 -13.92
C TRP A 388 15.52 5.02 -13.50
N ASP A 389 15.79 6.19 -14.07
CA ASP A 389 15.04 7.41 -13.80
C ASP A 389 13.59 7.27 -14.29
N ASP A 390 13.34 6.61 -15.42
CA ASP A 390 11.98 6.30 -15.90
C ASP A 390 11.21 5.39 -14.93
N ILE A 391 11.87 4.37 -14.36
CA ILE A 391 11.27 3.49 -13.33
C ILE A 391 10.97 4.28 -12.06
N ALA A 392 11.92 5.10 -11.61
CA ALA A 392 11.78 5.94 -10.41
C ALA A 392 10.70 7.03 -10.57
N ALA A 393 10.43 7.46 -11.80
CA ALA A 393 9.41 8.45 -12.10
C ALA A 393 7.98 7.89 -12.06
N VAL A 394 7.78 6.57 -12.19
CA VAL A 394 6.42 5.98 -12.24
C VAL A 394 5.66 6.28 -10.96
N SER A 395 4.69 7.19 -11.07
CA SER A 395 3.80 7.59 -9.99
C SER A 395 4.52 7.91 -8.69
N ARG A 396 5.64 8.63 -8.79
CA ARG A 396 6.49 9.01 -7.64
C ARG A 396 5.71 9.68 -6.50
N GLU A 397 4.66 10.43 -6.85
CA GLU A 397 3.79 11.12 -5.88
C GLU A 397 2.78 10.20 -5.19
N VAL A 398 2.60 8.97 -5.69
CA VAL A 398 1.71 7.96 -5.09
C VAL A 398 2.51 7.14 -4.09
N ALA A 399 1.98 6.99 -2.87
CA ALA A 399 2.59 6.16 -1.85
C ALA A 399 2.77 4.71 -2.37
N GLY A 400 4.02 4.23 -2.36
CA GLY A 400 4.36 2.92 -2.91
C GLY A 400 4.54 2.88 -4.43
N GLY A 401 4.66 4.04 -5.11
CA GLY A 401 5.13 4.16 -6.50
C GLY A 401 6.64 3.91 -6.65
N GLY A 402 7.19 4.19 -7.83
CA GLY A 402 8.58 3.92 -8.14
C GLY A 402 8.95 2.43 -8.03
N PRO A 403 10.24 2.08 -7.79
CA PRO A 403 10.72 0.71 -7.70
C PRO A 403 9.98 -0.15 -6.66
N THR A 404 9.46 0.46 -5.59
CA THR A 404 8.61 -0.21 -4.60
C THR A 404 7.35 -0.82 -5.22
N GLY A 405 6.67 -0.05 -6.07
CA GLY A 405 5.41 -0.45 -6.70
C GLY A 405 5.63 -1.34 -7.91
N VAL A 406 6.47 -0.86 -8.83
CA VAL A 406 6.63 -1.46 -10.17
C VAL A 406 7.67 -2.57 -10.25
N GLY A 407 8.63 -2.57 -9.32
CA GLY A 407 9.72 -3.54 -9.25
C GLY A 407 11.06 -3.02 -9.77
N PHE A 408 12.06 -3.89 -9.73
CA PHE A 408 13.43 -3.64 -10.23
C PHE A 408 13.61 -4.27 -11.62
N PRO A 409 14.49 -3.70 -12.46
CA PRO A 409 14.88 -4.29 -13.74
C PRO A 409 15.31 -5.75 -13.61
N LEU A 410 14.95 -6.54 -14.61
CA LEU A 410 15.53 -7.86 -14.86
C LEU A 410 16.60 -7.75 -15.93
N ALA A 411 17.70 -8.47 -15.76
CA ALA A 411 18.66 -8.65 -16.84
C ALA A 411 18.03 -9.51 -17.93
N ASP A 412 18.02 -9.02 -19.17
CA ASP A 412 17.63 -9.81 -20.33
C ASP A 412 18.74 -10.83 -20.64
N GLU A 413 18.40 -12.12 -20.71
CA GLU A 413 19.36 -13.18 -21.05
C GLU A 413 19.86 -13.07 -22.50
N SER A 414 19.12 -12.36 -23.37
CA SER A 414 19.44 -12.20 -24.79
C SER A 414 20.42 -11.04 -25.07
N GLU A 415 20.53 -10.06 -24.17
CA GLU A 415 21.49 -8.96 -24.28
C GLU A 415 22.86 -9.40 -23.76
N ARG A 416 23.81 -9.65 -24.68
CA ARG A 416 25.20 -9.99 -24.37
C ARG A 416 25.83 -8.94 -23.44
N GLY A 417 25.88 -9.23 -22.13
CA GLY A 417 26.57 -8.42 -21.13
C GLY A 417 25.72 -7.92 -19.96
N GLY A 418 24.43 -8.28 -19.85
CA GLY A 418 23.61 -7.98 -18.66
C GLY A 418 23.39 -6.48 -18.38
N TYR A 419 23.36 -5.67 -19.45
CA TYR A 419 23.19 -4.21 -19.38
C TYR A 419 21.98 -3.75 -20.21
N VAL A 420 20.96 -3.19 -19.55
CA VAL A 420 19.77 -2.62 -20.22
C VAL A 420 20.04 -1.18 -20.64
N GLY A 421 20.19 -0.93 -21.94
CA GLY A 421 20.52 0.40 -22.49
C GLY A 421 19.32 1.35 -22.61
N SER A 422 19.60 2.64 -22.82
CA SER A 422 18.58 3.69 -23.03
C SER A 422 17.73 3.52 -24.28
N GLN A 423 18.10 2.62 -25.18
CA GLN A 423 17.32 2.28 -26.38
C GLN A 423 16.27 1.20 -26.12
N ALA A 424 16.28 0.57 -24.94
CA ALA A 424 15.25 -0.39 -24.57
C ALA A 424 13.87 0.28 -24.53
N GLU A 425 12.95 -0.16 -25.38
CA GLU A 425 11.56 0.31 -25.40
C GLU A 425 10.71 -0.38 -24.33
N VAL A 426 11.09 -1.61 -23.97
CA VAL A 426 10.42 -2.43 -22.95
C VAL A 426 11.47 -2.87 -21.93
N VAL A 427 11.15 -2.70 -20.66
CA VAL A 427 12.01 -3.14 -19.55
C VAL A 427 11.20 -4.06 -18.66
N GLU A 428 11.59 -5.33 -18.59
CA GLU A 428 10.96 -6.31 -17.70
C GLU A 428 11.35 -6.03 -16.25
N LEU A 429 10.36 -6.12 -15.35
CA LEU A 429 10.48 -5.76 -13.94
C LEU A 429 10.05 -6.92 -13.04
N ALA A 430 10.69 -7.02 -11.88
CA ALA A 430 10.33 -7.99 -10.85
C ALA A 430 10.40 -7.43 -9.42
N GLY A 431 9.60 -8.03 -8.55
CA GLY A 431 9.59 -7.75 -7.12
C GLY A 431 8.83 -6.50 -6.70
N GLY A 432 8.07 -5.90 -7.62
CA GLY A 432 7.16 -4.80 -7.31
C GLY A 432 5.99 -5.28 -6.45
N ARG A 433 5.43 -4.37 -5.64
CA ARG A 433 4.31 -4.68 -4.74
C ARG A 433 2.94 -4.58 -5.40
N TRP A 434 2.83 -3.91 -6.53
CA TRP A 434 1.52 -3.67 -7.16
C TRP A 434 0.96 -4.90 -7.88
N GLY A 435 1.80 -5.68 -8.57
CA GLY A 435 1.37 -6.90 -9.26
C GLY A 435 1.32 -8.11 -8.33
N ARG A 436 0.33 -9.00 -8.50
CA ARG A 436 0.20 -10.24 -7.69
C ARG A 436 1.40 -11.17 -7.77
N SER A 437 2.01 -11.30 -8.96
CA SER A 437 3.24 -12.07 -9.15
C SER A 437 4.51 -11.28 -8.82
N GLY A 438 4.37 -9.99 -8.53
CA GLY A 438 5.46 -9.02 -8.49
C GLY A 438 6.16 -8.79 -9.83
N ARG A 439 5.65 -9.35 -10.94
CA ARG A 439 6.18 -9.16 -12.30
C ARG A 439 5.40 -8.08 -13.04
N GLY A 440 6.09 -7.36 -13.90
CA GLY A 440 5.50 -6.40 -14.82
C GLY A 440 6.53 -5.92 -15.82
N ARG A 441 6.16 -4.95 -16.65
CA ARG A 441 7.06 -4.33 -17.61
C ARG A 441 6.82 -2.83 -17.68
N LEU A 442 7.88 -2.09 -17.96
CA LEU A 442 7.82 -0.67 -18.26
C LEU A 442 7.89 -0.47 -19.77
N LEU A 443 6.87 0.18 -20.34
CA LEU A 443 6.87 0.63 -21.72
C LEU A 443 7.38 2.08 -21.77
N ARG A 444 8.54 2.28 -22.36
CA ARG A 444 9.20 3.59 -22.44
C ARG A 444 8.75 4.30 -23.72
N ARG A 445 7.85 5.27 -23.59
CA ARG A 445 7.28 6.03 -24.72
C ARG A 445 8.10 7.29 -24.99
N ARG A 446 8.41 7.58 -26.25
CA ARG A 446 9.14 8.80 -26.65
C ARG A 446 8.46 9.45 -27.87
N PRO A 447 7.87 10.65 -27.76
CA PRO A 447 7.69 11.46 -26.54
C PRO A 447 6.55 10.92 -25.64
N GLY A 448 6.69 11.04 -24.31
CA GLY A 448 5.64 10.72 -23.34
C GLY A 448 6.19 10.16 -22.02
N PRO A 449 5.38 10.09 -20.95
CA PRO A 449 5.78 9.40 -19.73
C PRO A 449 5.84 7.88 -19.94
N PRO A 450 6.68 7.17 -19.17
CA PRO A 450 6.72 5.72 -19.22
C PRO A 450 5.41 5.13 -18.66
N VAL A 451 4.97 4.01 -19.24
CA VAL A 451 3.73 3.33 -18.85
C VAL A 451 4.07 1.97 -18.26
N TRP A 452 3.71 1.76 -17.01
CA TRP A 452 3.87 0.47 -16.35
C TRP A 452 2.69 -0.46 -16.63
N GLN A 453 2.98 -1.74 -16.84
CA GLN A 453 1.99 -2.80 -17.05
C GLN A 453 2.31 -4.01 -16.17
N PRO A 454 1.36 -4.53 -15.37
CA PRO A 454 1.55 -5.77 -14.63
C PRO A 454 1.55 -6.97 -15.59
N ALA A 455 2.17 -8.08 -15.17
CA ALA A 455 1.96 -9.37 -15.81
C ALA A 455 0.51 -9.84 -15.62
N VAL A 456 -0.03 -10.59 -16.59
CA VAL A 456 -1.34 -11.21 -16.46
C VAL A 456 -1.28 -12.37 -15.47
N VAL A 457 -2.14 -12.36 -14.46
CA VAL A 457 -2.20 -13.41 -13.42
C VAL A 457 -3.65 -13.73 -13.10
N TYR A 458 -3.98 -15.03 -13.01
CA TYR A 458 -5.29 -15.56 -12.64
C TYR A 458 -5.32 -16.00 -11.18
N ASP A 459 -6.45 -15.79 -10.49
CA ASP A 459 -6.64 -16.19 -9.10
C ASP A 459 -8.12 -16.51 -8.77
N SER A 460 -8.33 -17.27 -7.69
CA SER A 460 -9.66 -17.61 -7.15
C SER A 460 -10.29 -16.50 -6.30
N GLU A 461 -9.60 -15.39 -6.03
CA GLU A 461 -10.05 -14.37 -5.07
C GLU A 461 -11.07 -13.39 -5.68
N ALA A 462 -12.01 -13.87 -6.49
CA ALA A 462 -13.02 -13.06 -7.17
C ALA A 462 -14.35 -13.01 -6.40
N PHE A 463 -14.43 -12.13 -5.41
CA PHE A 463 -15.63 -11.95 -4.60
C PHE A 463 -15.99 -10.48 -4.30
N GLU A 464 -15.06 -9.54 -4.49
CA GLU A 464 -15.27 -8.14 -4.06
C GLU A 464 -16.30 -7.40 -4.91
N GLU A 465 -16.34 -7.67 -6.21
CA GLU A 465 -17.24 -7.00 -7.16
C GLU A 465 -18.47 -7.85 -7.50
N ARG A 466 -18.55 -9.07 -6.98
CA ARG A 466 -19.57 -10.06 -7.33
C ARG A 466 -20.99 -9.51 -7.18
N ASP A 467 -21.33 -9.03 -5.97
CA ASP A 467 -22.70 -8.62 -5.64
C ASP A 467 -22.85 -7.09 -5.64
N ARG A 468 -21.80 -6.33 -6.00
CA ARG A 468 -21.83 -4.87 -5.97
C ARG A 468 -22.82 -4.32 -7.01
N TRP A 469 -23.57 -3.27 -6.67
CA TRP A 469 -24.63 -2.72 -7.52
C TRP A 469 -25.72 -3.73 -7.93
N SER A 470 -25.94 -4.75 -7.11
CA SER A 470 -27.05 -5.69 -7.30
C SER A 470 -28.23 -5.26 -6.45
N SER A 471 -29.37 -5.07 -7.11
CA SER A 471 -30.64 -4.81 -6.45
C SER A 471 -31.34 -6.12 -6.13
N ALA A 472 -32.00 -6.17 -4.97
CA ALA A 472 -32.86 -7.30 -4.65
C ALA A 472 -34.18 -7.28 -5.43
N PHE A 473 -34.50 -6.17 -6.11
CA PHE A 473 -35.78 -5.96 -6.80
C PHE A 473 -35.72 -6.20 -8.30
N ASP A 474 -34.55 -6.07 -8.92
CA ASP A 474 -34.31 -6.36 -10.33
C ASP A 474 -33.38 -7.58 -10.43
N THR A 475 -33.93 -8.77 -10.20
CA THR A 475 -33.24 -10.07 -10.38
C THR A 475 -33.72 -10.73 -11.67
N ARG A 476 -32.79 -11.21 -12.51
CA ARG A 476 -33.11 -12.01 -13.70
C ARG A 476 -32.67 -13.46 -13.50
N ASP A 477 -32.51 -14.22 -14.57
CA ASP A 477 -32.07 -15.62 -14.49
C ASP A 477 -30.55 -15.74 -14.47
N LEU A 478 -29.90 -15.20 -15.51
CA LEU A 478 -28.46 -15.28 -15.71
C LEU A 478 -27.84 -13.88 -15.67
N ARG A 479 -26.73 -13.75 -14.95
CA ARG A 479 -25.81 -12.60 -15.03
C ARG A 479 -24.43 -13.07 -15.43
N ILE A 480 -23.90 -12.48 -16.49
CA ILE A 480 -22.48 -12.55 -16.86
C ILE A 480 -21.90 -11.16 -16.60
N ARG A 481 -20.95 -11.06 -15.68
CA ARG A 481 -20.37 -9.80 -15.24
C ARG A 481 -18.88 -9.76 -15.52
N LEU A 482 -18.43 -8.64 -16.08
CA LEU A 482 -17.04 -8.22 -16.10
C LEU A 482 -16.92 -6.94 -15.29
N ALA A 483 -16.29 -7.02 -14.12
CA ALA A 483 -16.08 -5.88 -13.23
C ALA A 483 -14.60 -5.55 -13.13
N ALA A 484 -14.22 -4.28 -13.13
CA ALA A 484 -12.83 -3.87 -13.00
C ALA A 484 -12.63 -2.89 -11.83
N ARG A 485 -11.54 -3.10 -11.09
CA ARG A 485 -10.96 -2.17 -10.13
C ARG A 485 -9.68 -1.61 -10.72
N ILE A 486 -9.64 -0.29 -10.85
CA ILE A 486 -8.63 0.39 -11.65
C ILE A 486 -7.99 1.48 -10.77
N PRO A 487 -6.83 1.19 -10.16
CA PRO A 487 -6.13 2.16 -9.32
C PRO A 487 -5.39 3.18 -10.18
N LEU A 488 -5.94 4.38 -10.32
CA LEU A 488 -5.32 5.50 -11.04
C LEU A 488 -5.28 6.75 -10.17
N SER A 489 -4.23 7.55 -10.33
CA SER A 489 -4.07 8.82 -9.65
C SER A 489 -4.43 9.98 -10.57
N ALA A 490 -5.27 10.89 -10.08
CA ALA A 490 -5.63 12.15 -10.72
C ALA A 490 -5.96 13.19 -9.63
N ASP A 491 -5.74 14.48 -9.93
CA ASP A 491 -5.94 15.57 -8.97
C ASP A 491 -7.40 15.74 -8.53
N GLU A 492 -8.34 15.61 -9.48
CA GLU A 492 -9.76 15.66 -9.20
C GLU A 492 -10.53 14.69 -10.10
N TRP A 493 -11.35 13.85 -9.49
CA TRP A 493 -12.23 12.92 -10.19
C TRP A 493 -13.62 13.53 -10.37
N ARG A 494 -14.04 13.73 -11.63
CA ARG A 494 -15.37 14.26 -11.92
C ARG A 494 -15.95 13.76 -13.24
N ILE A 495 -17.18 13.25 -13.19
CA ILE A 495 -17.98 12.97 -14.38
C ILE A 495 -18.67 14.26 -14.85
N THR A 496 -18.47 14.62 -16.11
CA THR A 496 -19.08 15.81 -16.74
C THR A 496 -20.03 15.41 -17.87
N GLY A 497 -20.90 16.33 -18.32
CA GLY A 497 -21.75 16.08 -19.49
C GLY A 497 -20.94 15.78 -20.76
N ALA A 498 -19.86 16.52 -21.00
CA ALA A 498 -18.93 16.25 -22.09
C ALA A 498 -18.23 14.89 -21.94
N GLY A 499 -17.86 14.51 -20.72
CA GLY A 499 -17.30 13.19 -20.42
C GLY A 499 -18.28 12.06 -20.73
N ARG A 500 -19.54 12.18 -20.30
CA ARG A 500 -20.60 11.22 -20.66
C ARG A 500 -20.74 11.05 -22.17
N GLY A 501 -20.77 12.16 -22.91
CA GLY A 501 -20.86 12.12 -24.37
C GLY A 501 -19.70 11.36 -25.00
N ARG A 502 -18.46 11.59 -24.53
CA ARG A 502 -17.27 10.84 -25.01
C ARG A 502 -17.35 9.35 -24.66
N MET A 503 -17.72 9.03 -23.42
CA MET A 503 -17.90 7.65 -22.97
C MET A 503 -18.93 6.92 -23.82
N LEU A 504 -20.14 7.46 -23.95
CA LEU A 504 -21.21 6.84 -24.74
C LEU A 504 -20.81 6.69 -26.21
N SER A 505 -20.17 7.69 -26.80
CA SER A 505 -19.66 7.59 -28.17
C SER A 505 -18.61 6.47 -28.34
N ALA A 506 -17.80 6.20 -27.31
CA ALA A 506 -16.84 5.11 -27.34
C ALA A 506 -17.54 3.75 -27.21
N VAL A 507 -18.46 3.63 -26.26
CA VAL A 507 -19.29 2.44 -26.04
C VAL A 507 -20.12 2.09 -27.29
N GLU A 508 -20.69 3.08 -27.98
CA GLU A 508 -21.43 2.89 -29.23
C GLU A 508 -20.57 2.35 -30.38
N ARG A 509 -19.26 2.63 -30.36
CA ARG A 509 -18.30 2.08 -31.32
C ARG A 509 -17.72 0.73 -30.90
N SER A 510 -18.00 0.28 -29.68
CA SER A 510 -17.59 -1.05 -29.20
C SER A 510 -18.39 -2.16 -29.89
N GLY A 511 -17.93 -3.41 -29.76
CA GLY A 511 -18.67 -4.57 -30.29
C GLY A 511 -19.88 -5.00 -29.45
N LEU A 512 -20.20 -4.33 -28.34
CA LEU A 512 -21.29 -4.76 -27.45
C LEU A 512 -22.66 -4.78 -28.13
N MET A 513 -23.00 -3.73 -28.91
CA MET A 513 -24.28 -3.65 -29.60
C MET A 513 -24.44 -4.76 -30.66
N PRO A 514 -23.46 -4.99 -31.57
CA PRO A 514 -23.49 -6.13 -32.46
C PRO A 514 -23.62 -7.49 -31.76
N VAL A 515 -22.93 -7.70 -30.63
CA VAL A 515 -23.06 -8.94 -29.84
C VAL A 515 -24.48 -9.12 -29.33
N LEU A 516 -25.07 -8.07 -28.76
CA LEU A 516 -26.43 -8.08 -28.24
C LEU A 516 -27.46 -8.39 -29.33
N CYS A 517 -27.37 -7.72 -30.48
CA CYS A 517 -28.28 -7.95 -31.60
C CYS A 517 -28.17 -9.39 -32.15
N ARG A 518 -26.95 -9.95 -32.26
CA ARG A 518 -26.77 -11.35 -32.68
C ARG A 518 -27.36 -12.33 -31.67
N ALA A 519 -27.15 -12.09 -30.38
CA ALA A 519 -27.70 -12.92 -29.30
C ALA A 519 -29.24 -12.87 -29.25
N ALA A 520 -29.82 -11.70 -29.49
CA ALA A 520 -31.28 -11.50 -29.59
C ALA A 520 -31.87 -12.21 -30.82
N ALA A 521 -31.29 -11.99 -32.01
CA ALA A 521 -31.75 -12.60 -33.26
C ALA A 521 -31.69 -14.13 -33.21
N ARG A 522 -30.63 -14.72 -32.63
CA ARG A 522 -30.51 -16.16 -32.42
C ARG A 522 -31.67 -16.74 -31.59
N ARG A 523 -32.22 -15.95 -30.66
CA ARG A 523 -33.29 -16.33 -29.74
C ARG A 523 -34.67 -15.87 -30.21
N GLY A 524 -34.78 -15.38 -31.46
CA GLY A 524 -36.04 -14.96 -32.06
C GLY A 524 -36.63 -13.68 -31.46
N LEU A 525 -35.84 -12.88 -30.75
CA LEU A 525 -36.29 -11.62 -30.16
C LEU A 525 -36.23 -10.50 -31.20
N ASP A 526 -37.34 -9.75 -31.33
CA ASP A 526 -37.32 -8.46 -32.00
C ASP A 526 -36.67 -7.44 -31.08
N HIS A 527 -35.75 -6.65 -31.62
CA HIS A 527 -34.98 -5.68 -30.86
C HIS A 527 -35.18 -4.25 -31.35
N GLY A 528 -35.78 -4.03 -32.53
CA GLY A 528 -35.90 -2.69 -33.12
C GLY A 528 -34.58 -1.89 -33.13
N ASP A 529 -34.70 -0.57 -33.02
CA ASP A 529 -33.57 0.35 -32.81
C ASP A 529 -33.22 0.43 -31.32
N LEU A 530 -32.13 -0.24 -30.94
CA LEU A 530 -31.64 -0.24 -29.57
C LEU A 530 -30.86 1.04 -29.25
N LEU A 531 -31.15 1.64 -28.11
CA LEU A 531 -30.50 2.86 -27.62
C LEU A 531 -30.00 2.68 -26.19
N TRP A 532 -28.88 3.33 -25.87
CA TRP A 532 -28.40 3.43 -24.50
C TRP A 532 -29.26 4.44 -23.73
N THR A 533 -29.80 4.01 -22.58
CA THR A 533 -30.61 4.84 -21.68
C THR A 533 -30.01 4.87 -20.29
N GLU A 534 -30.29 5.92 -19.52
CA GLU A 534 -29.87 5.99 -18.12
C GLU A 534 -30.65 5.01 -17.26
N ILE A 535 -29.95 4.28 -16.38
CA ILE A 535 -30.61 3.43 -15.38
C ILE A 535 -31.15 4.33 -14.28
N GLY A 536 -32.46 4.25 -14.03
CA GLY A 536 -33.15 5.01 -12.98
C GLY A 536 -32.88 4.49 -11.56
N GLU A 537 -33.26 5.29 -10.56
CA GLU A 537 -33.24 4.85 -9.16
C GLU A 537 -34.25 3.71 -8.91
N PRO A 538 -33.95 2.75 -8.01
CA PRO A 538 -32.78 2.70 -7.13
C PRO A 538 -31.55 2.00 -7.74
N ASP A 539 -31.65 1.48 -8.95
CA ASP A 539 -30.66 0.54 -9.54
C ASP A 539 -29.51 1.24 -10.28
N GLY A 540 -29.68 2.53 -10.55
CA GLY A 540 -28.70 3.44 -11.15
C GLY A 540 -28.77 4.84 -10.57
N LEU A 541 -27.63 5.55 -10.63
CA LEU A 541 -27.50 6.94 -10.24
C LEU A 541 -26.53 7.62 -11.20
N ASN A 542 -26.94 8.73 -11.80
CA ASN A 542 -26.10 9.53 -12.69
C ASN A 542 -25.83 10.91 -12.06
N ASN A 543 -24.58 11.15 -11.62
CA ASN A 543 -24.17 12.44 -11.06
C ASN A 543 -22.66 12.71 -11.32
N SER A 544 -22.01 13.59 -10.55
CA SER A 544 -20.58 13.90 -10.73
C SER A 544 -19.63 12.74 -10.42
N ARG A 545 -20.12 11.63 -9.87
CA ARG A 545 -19.32 10.48 -9.41
C ARG A 545 -19.80 9.13 -9.90
N PHE A 546 -21.06 9.04 -10.32
CA PHE A 546 -21.70 7.81 -10.77
C PHE A 546 -22.18 7.97 -12.21
N ALA A 547 -21.96 6.95 -13.03
CA ALA A 547 -22.57 6.81 -14.34
C ALA A 547 -23.17 5.40 -14.47
N ALA A 548 -24.43 5.32 -14.89
CA ALA A 548 -25.17 4.07 -15.00
C ALA A 548 -26.06 4.11 -16.24
N TYR A 549 -25.81 3.20 -17.19
CA TYR A 549 -26.50 3.13 -18.48
C TYR A 549 -26.87 1.70 -18.80
N GLU A 550 -27.93 1.51 -19.55
CA GLU A 550 -28.32 0.19 -20.06
C GLU A 550 -28.82 0.26 -21.49
N VAL A 551 -28.80 -0.90 -22.15
CA VAL A 551 -29.54 -1.16 -23.37
C VAL A 551 -30.33 -2.44 -23.14
N VAL A 552 -31.62 -2.42 -23.50
CA VAL A 552 -32.55 -3.51 -23.20
C VAL A 552 -33.19 -4.01 -24.48
N VAL A 553 -33.08 -5.31 -24.73
CA VAL A 553 -33.86 -6.04 -25.74
C VAL A 553 -35.16 -6.48 -25.07
N PRO A 554 -36.32 -6.01 -25.56
CA PRO A 554 -37.61 -6.45 -25.05
C PRO A 554 -37.89 -7.91 -25.44
N GLY A 555 -38.61 -8.62 -24.59
CA GLY A 555 -39.19 -9.93 -24.89
C GLY A 555 -40.70 -9.87 -24.87
N SER A 556 -41.30 -11.01 -24.54
CA SER A 556 -42.76 -11.16 -24.47
C SER A 556 -43.36 -10.25 -23.38
N ASN A 557 -44.47 -9.59 -23.71
CA ASN A 557 -45.17 -8.63 -22.84
C ASN A 557 -44.30 -7.44 -22.38
N ASP A 558 -43.39 -6.96 -23.23
CA ASP A 558 -42.44 -5.88 -22.93
C ASP A 558 -41.51 -6.16 -21.72
N ARG A 559 -41.41 -7.42 -21.31
CA ARG A 559 -40.50 -7.83 -20.24
C ARG A 559 -39.05 -7.78 -20.75
N PRO A 560 -38.10 -7.17 -20.01
CA PRO A 560 -36.69 -7.15 -20.40
C PRO A 560 -36.12 -8.56 -20.57
N ALA A 561 -35.77 -8.94 -21.80
CA ALA A 561 -35.32 -10.29 -22.11
C ALA A 561 -33.80 -10.43 -22.01
N VAL A 562 -33.08 -9.50 -22.62
CA VAL A 562 -31.63 -9.39 -22.52
C VAL A 562 -31.28 -7.93 -22.30
N ALA A 563 -30.40 -7.61 -21.36
CA ALA A 563 -29.86 -6.27 -21.24
C ALA A 563 -28.35 -6.28 -21.03
N ILE A 564 -27.70 -5.22 -21.51
CA ILE A 564 -26.34 -4.88 -21.10
C ILE A 564 -26.43 -3.67 -20.17
N CYS A 565 -25.88 -3.78 -18.96
CA CYS A 565 -25.83 -2.70 -17.98
C CYS A 565 -24.38 -2.27 -17.75
N LEU A 566 -24.14 -0.97 -17.80
CA LEU A 566 -22.84 -0.32 -17.59
C LEU A 566 -22.87 0.47 -16.29
N ARG A 567 -21.82 0.34 -15.49
CA ARG A 567 -21.66 1.11 -14.26
C ARG A 567 -20.24 1.62 -14.12
N LEU A 568 -20.11 2.87 -13.70
CA LEU A 568 -18.86 3.51 -13.29
C LEU A 568 -19.07 4.23 -11.96
N VAL A 569 -18.13 4.05 -11.04
CA VAL A 569 -18.04 4.80 -9.79
C VAL A 569 -16.65 5.37 -9.63
N LEU A 570 -16.60 6.69 -9.45
CA LEU A 570 -15.37 7.41 -9.14
C LEU A 570 -14.99 7.27 -7.64
N PRO A 571 -13.70 7.34 -7.30
CA PRO A 571 -13.23 7.18 -5.92
C PRO A 571 -13.86 8.21 -4.97
N ASP A 572 -14.03 7.86 -3.70
CA ASP A 572 -14.68 8.68 -2.68
C ASP A 572 -13.71 9.47 -1.78
N GLY A 573 -12.43 9.49 -2.16
CA GLY A 573 -11.35 10.11 -1.38
C GLY A 573 -10.78 9.21 -0.28
N ARG A 574 -11.37 8.04 0.00
CA ARG A 574 -10.82 7.03 0.93
C ARG A 574 -10.00 5.96 0.21
N GLY A 575 -10.21 5.78 -1.09
CA GLY A 575 -9.43 4.89 -1.97
C GLY A 575 -9.07 5.57 -3.29
N MET A 576 -8.26 4.89 -4.11
CA MET A 576 -7.77 5.37 -5.42
C MET A 576 -8.42 4.61 -6.59
N ASP A 577 -9.28 3.63 -6.31
CA ASP A 577 -9.80 2.71 -7.32
C ASP A 577 -11.06 3.28 -7.98
N LEU A 578 -10.99 3.49 -9.29
CA LEU A 578 -12.21 3.55 -10.10
C LEU A 578 -12.77 2.15 -10.19
N ARG A 579 -14.09 2.05 -10.12
CA ARG A 579 -14.77 0.77 -10.27
C ARG A 579 -15.73 0.81 -11.44
N THR A 580 -15.65 -0.20 -12.28
CA THR A 580 -16.53 -0.36 -13.43
C THR A 580 -17.17 -1.74 -13.43
N ALA A 581 -18.34 -1.85 -14.06
CA ALA A 581 -18.96 -3.13 -14.36
C ALA A 581 -19.70 -3.08 -15.70
N VAL A 582 -19.59 -4.17 -16.44
CA VAL A 582 -20.36 -4.47 -17.64
C VAL A 582 -21.08 -5.79 -17.39
N ASP A 583 -22.40 -5.72 -17.23
CA ASP A 583 -23.26 -6.86 -16.98
C ASP A 583 -24.03 -7.20 -18.23
N LEU A 584 -24.03 -8.47 -18.63
CA LEU A 584 -25.04 -9.04 -19.50
C LEU A 584 -26.04 -9.79 -18.63
N ARG A 585 -27.32 -9.43 -18.73
CA ARG A 585 -28.38 -9.98 -17.89
C ARG A 585 -29.51 -10.55 -18.74
N VAL A 586 -29.94 -11.75 -18.41
CA VAL A 586 -30.88 -12.53 -19.24
C VAL A 586 -32.04 -13.03 -18.39
N ASP A 587 -33.25 -12.88 -18.93
CA ASP A 587 -34.50 -13.42 -18.41
C ASP A 587 -35.08 -14.39 -19.46
N PHE A 588 -34.80 -15.68 -19.29
CA PHE A 588 -35.30 -16.75 -20.15
C PHE A 588 -36.84 -16.82 -20.12
N GLY A 589 -37.46 -16.42 -19.01
CA GLY A 589 -38.91 -16.30 -18.89
C GLY A 589 -39.54 -15.26 -19.81
N ALA A 590 -38.75 -14.35 -20.39
CA ALA A 590 -39.21 -13.36 -21.35
C ALA A 590 -39.12 -13.82 -22.83
N PHE A 591 -38.49 -14.97 -23.11
CA PHE A 591 -38.28 -15.45 -24.48
C PHE A 591 -39.53 -16.05 -25.15
N ASP A 592 -40.60 -16.33 -24.39
CA ASP A 592 -41.78 -17.03 -24.90
C ASP A 592 -43.11 -16.31 -24.58
N SER A 593 -43.97 -16.15 -25.60
CA SER A 593 -45.33 -15.57 -25.48
C SER A 593 -46.43 -16.64 -25.53
N THR A 594 -46.07 -17.89 -25.81
CA THR A 594 -47.03 -18.99 -25.99
C THR A 594 -46.55 -20.29 -25.35
N SER A 595 -46.87 -20.47 -24.06
CA SER A 595 -46.92 -21.76 -23.36
C SER A 595 -45.59 -22.40 -22.90
N ARG A 596 -45.25 -22.21 -21.62
CA ARG A 596 -45.43 -23.24 -20.58
C ARG A 596 -45.04 -22.70 -19.20
N ALA A 597 -45.76 -23.16 -18.19
CA ALA A 597 -45.38 -23.01 -16.80
C ALA A 597 -43.91 -23.45 -16.61
N VAL A 598 -43.13 -22.51 -16.08
CA VAL A 598 -41.76 -22.59 -15.56
C VAL A 598 -41.34 -24.03 -15.23
N SER A 599 -40.57 -24.65 -16.13
CA SER A 599 -39.61 -25.68 -15.75
C SER A 599 -38.26 -24.99 -15.55
N PRO A 600 -37.47 -25.37 -14.54
CA PRO A 600 -36.22 -24.68 -14.19
C PRO A 600 -35.07 -24.87 -15.20
N GLU A 601 -35.27 -25.66 -16.26
CA GLU A 601 -34.27 -25.95 -17.28
C GLU A 601 -34.52 -25.08 -18.52
N SER A 602 -33.53 -24.28 -18.93
CA SER A 602 -33.59 -23.57 -20.22
C SER A 602 -33.36 -24.58 -21.35
N PRO A 603 -34.19 -24.57 -22.42
CA PRO A 603 -33.95 -25.33 -23.64
C PRO A 603 -32.49 -25.17 -24.12
N GLU A 604 -31.87 -26.27 -24.57
CA GLU A 604 -30.45 -26.27 -24.98
C GLU A 604 -30.12 -25.22 -26.06
N ASP A 605 -31.08 -24.90 -26.92
CA ASP A 605 -30.96 -23.90 -27.98
C ASP A 605 -30.97 -22.45 -27.48
N LEU A 606 -31.51 -22.20 -26.27
CA LEU A 606 -31.56 -20.88 -25.64
C LEU A 606 -30.33 -20.57 -24.78
N ARG A 607 -29.58 -21.60 -24.35
CA ARG A 607 -28.36 -21.44 -23.54
C ARG A 607 -27.32 -20.56 -24.21
N TRP A 608 -26.57 -19.82 -23.41
CA TRP A 608 -25.45 -19.02 -23.91
C TRP A 608 -24.25 -19.93 -24.20
N THR A 609 -23.84 -19.97 -25.46
CA THR A 609 -22.73 -20.81 -25.91
C THR A 609 -21.38 -20.24 -25.48
N LEU A 610 -20.35 -21.09 -25.37
CA LEU A 610 -18.98 -20.64 -25.13
C LEU A 610 -18.53 -19.54 -26.11
N VAL A 611 -18.94 -19.63 -27.38
CA VAL A 611 -18.60 -18.63 -28.39
C VAL A 611 -19.25 -17.28 -28.07
N GLU A 612 -20.53 -17.25 -27.69
CA GLU A 612 -21.22 -16.02 -27.27
C GLU A 612 -20.62 -15.44 -25.99
N LEU A 613 -20.22 -16.28 -25.02
CA LEU A 613 -19.56 -15.85 -23.80
C LEU A 613 -18.21 -15.17 -24.10
N VAL A 614 -17.37 -15.82 -24.93
CA VAL A 614 -16.07 -15.27 -25.33
C VAL A 614 -16.24 -13.97 -26.11
N ASP A 615 -17.18 -13.92 -27.05
CA ASP A 615 -17.45 -12.72 -27.86
C ASP A 615 -17.90 -11.55 -26.98
N PHE A 616 -18.91 -11.76 -26.12
CA PHE A 616 -19.37 -10.75 -25.16
C PHE A 616 -18.24 -10.26 -24.24
N LEU A 617 -17.54 -11.16 -23.56
CA LEU A 617 -16.50 -10.80 -22.60
C LEU A 617 -15.31 -10.10 -23.26
N THR A 618 -14.98 -10.45 -24.51
CA THR A 618 -13.94 -9.78 -25.28
C THR A 618 -14.32 -8.34 -25.59
N GLN A 619 -15.56 -8.08 -26.01
CA GLN A 619 -16.05 -6.73 -26.29
C GLN A 619 -16.30 -5.91 -25.02
N ALA A 620 -16.71 -6.55 -23.93
CA ALA A 620 -16.94 -5.91 -22.63
C ALA A 620 -15.64 -5.47 -21.93
N TRP A 621 -14.51 -6.11 -22.25
CA TRP A 621 -13.22 -5.84 -21.61
C TRP A 621 -12.73 -4.40 -21.80
N PRO A 622 -12.51 -3.88 -23.03
CA PRO A 622 -12.07 -2.50 -23.21
C PRO A 622 -13.11 -1.50 -22.68
N VAL A 623 -14.40 -1.84 -22.73
CA VAL A 623 -15.48 -1.03 -22.17
C VAL A 623 -15.25 -0.81 -20.67
N ALA A 624 -15.04 -1.90 -19.92
CA ALA A 624 -14.82 -1.84 -18.48
C ALA A 624 -13.45 -1.25 -18.11
N THR A 625 -12.38 -1.56 -18.85
CA THR A 625 -11.03 -1.16 -18.46
C THR A 625 -10.63 0.21 -18.98
N THR A 626 -11.26 0.73 -20.05
CA THR A 626 -10.85 1.99 -20.67
C THR A 626 -11.99 2.92 -21.06
N GLU A 627 -13.04 2.44 -21.73
CA GLU A 627 -14.03 3.34 -22.34
C GLU A 627 -14.93 4.01 -21.29
N LEU A 628 -15.36 3.28 -20.26
CA LEU A 628 -16.14 3.86 -19.16
C LEU A 628 -15.37 4.98 -18.45
N LEU A 629 -14.04 4.88 -18.34
CA LEU A 629 -13.21 5.92 -17.72
C LEU A 629 -13.25 7.25 -18.48
N LEU A 630 -13.62 7.25 -19.76
CA LEU A 630 -13.72 8.47 -20.59
C LEU A 630 -14.78 9.47 -20.07
N ALA A 631 -15.68 8.99 -19.20
CA ALA A 631 -16.62 9.83 -18.48
C ALA A 631 -15.94 10.86 -17.56
N ALA A 632 -14.75 10.53 -17.06
CA ALA A 632 -14.00 11.33 -16.09
C ALA A 632 -12.63 11.80 -16.58
N THR A 633 -12.06 11.18 -17.61
CA THR A 633 -10.77 11.60 -18.22
C THR A 633 -10.87 11.61 -19.75
N ASN A 634 -9.96 12.31 -20.43
CA ASN A 634 -9.85 12.27 -21.89
C ASN A 634 -8.95 11.12 -22.37
N ASP A 635 -7.98 10.73 -21.53
CA ASP A 635 -7.01 9.69 -21.83
C ASP A 635 -6.71 8.93 -20.53
N PRO A 636 -7.35 7.77 -20.29
CA PRO A 636 -7.08 6.98 -19.10
C PRO A 636 -5.68 6.36 -19.10
N LEU A 637 -5.07 6.17 -20.28
CA LEU A 637 -3.76 5.52 -20.40
C LEU A 637 -2.59 6.48 -20.12
N SER A 638 -2.84 7.79 -20.09
CA SER A 638 -1.85 8.80 -19.69
C SER A 638 -1.84 9.07 -18.19
N LEU A 639 -2.79 8.54 -17.42
CA LEU A 639 -2.87 8.75 -15.98
C LEU A 639 -1.84 7.91 -15.23
N ALA A 640 -1.34 8.44 -14.12
CA ALA A 640 -0.35 7.76 -13.29
C ALA A 640 -0.99 6.54 -12.60
N PRO A 641 -0.45 5.31 -12.76
CA PRO A 641 -0.97 4.13 -12.07
C PRO A 641 -0.79 4.25 -10.56
N ALA A 642 -1.76 3.80 -9.78
CA ALA A 642 -1.67 3.74 -8.31
C ALA A 642 -1.64 2.30 -7.78
N GLY A 643 -1.51 1.31 -8.67
CA GLY A 643 -1.58 -0.11 -8.38
C GLY A 643 -1.75 -0.91 -9.67
N ALA A 644 -1.96 -2.23 -9.55
CA ALA A 644 -2.31 -3.08 -10.69
C ALA A 644 -3.84 -3.09 -10.92
N PRO A 645 -4.33 -2.85 -12.15
CA PRO A 645 -5.72 -3.09 -12.49
C PRO A 645 -6.10 -4.56 -12.25
N ARG A 646 -7.32 -4.76 -11.76
CA ARG A 646 -7.88 -6.09 -11.52
C ARG A 646 -9.26 -6.19 -12.12
N VAL A 647 -9.46 -7.21 -12.94
CA VAL A 647 -10.75 -7.59 -13.51
C VAL A 647 -11.27 -8.82 -12.77
N GLU A 648 -12.56 -8.86 -12.47
CA GLU A 648 -13.27 -10.05 -12.02
C GLU A 648 -14.31 -10.42 -13.06
N LEU A 649 -14.31 -11.69 -13.45
CA LEU A 649 -15.33 -12.26 -14.32
C LEU A 649 -16.24 -13.15 -13.47
N HIS A 650 -17.55 -13.05 -13.67
CA HIS A 650 -18.54 -13.85 -12.96
C HIS A 650 -19.60 -14.38 -13.92
N ILE A 651 -20.01 -15.63 -13.74
CA ILE A 651 -21.20 -16.22 -14.39
C ILE A 651 -22.11 -16.72 -13.26
N GLN A 652 -23.30 -16.12 -13.14
CA GLN A 652 -24.13 -16.26 -11.94
C GLN A 652 -25.58 -16.59 -12.28
N SER A 653 -26.17 -17.45 -11.46
CA SER A 653 -27.62 -17.63 -11.37
C SER A 653 -28.20 -16.62 -10.37
N GLU A 654 -29.15 -15.79 -10.80
CA GLU A 654 -29.75 -14.71 -9.99
C GLU A 654 -31.11 -15.09 -9.36
N GLN A 655 -31.74 -16.19 -9.79
CA GLN A 655 -33.05 -16.64 -9.30
C GLN A 655 -33.01 -17.12 -7.83
N ARG A 656 -33.51 -16.28 -6.91
CA ARG A 656 -33.82 -16.67 -5.53
C ARG A 656 -35.19 -17.36 -5.48
N GLY A 657 -35.24 -18.70 -5.47
CA GLY A 657 -36.50 -19.37 -5.15
C GLY A 657 -36.60 -20.86 -5.42
N THR A 658 -35.79 -21.42 -6.32
CA THR A 658 -35.66 -22.88 -6.45
C THR A 658 -34.21 -23.22 -6.17
N ALA A 659 -33.95 -24.13 -5.24
CA ALA A 659 -32.60 -24.60 -4.92
C ALA A 659 -31.97 -25.45 -6.07
N ASP A 660 -32.54 -25.36 -7.29
CA ASP A 660 -32.46 -26.40 -8.30
C ASP A 660 -31.87 -25.98 -9.66
N SER A 661 -31.76 -24.68 -10.01
CA SER A 661 -31.14 -24.24 -11.27
C SER A 661 -29.69 -23.78 -11.10
N GLY A 662 -28.77 -24.49 -11.74
CA GLY A 662 -27.34 -24.18 -11.77
C GLY A 662 -26.96 -23.34 -12.98
N VAL A 663 -25.74 -22.79 -12.97
CA VAL A 663 -25.21 -22.00 -14.11
C VAL A 663 -25.25 -22.82 -15.42
N LEU A 664 -25.00 -24.13 -15.34
CA LEU A 664 -24.96 -25.04 -16.50
C LEU A 664 -26.32 -25.27 -17.17
N ASP A 665 -27.42 -24.89 -16.52
CA ASP A 665 -28.74 -24.92 -17.15
C ASP A 665 -28.93 -23.75 -18.13
N MET A 666 -28.11 -22.71 -18.01
CA MET A 666 -28.23 -21.44 -18.73
C MET A 666 -27.06 -21.15 -19.68
N VAL A 667 -25.90 -21.80 -19.48
CA VAL A 667 -24.72 -21.66 -20.34
C VAL A 667 -24.19 -23.03 -20.79
N ASP A 668 -23.68 -23.11 -22.02
CA ASP A 668 -23.02 -24.30 -22.55
C ASP A 668 -21.48 -24.16 -22.48
N LEU A 669 -20.90 -24.85 -21.49
CA LEU A 669 -19.45 -24.96 -21.27
C LEU A 669 -18.89 -26.33 -21.65
N SER A 670 -19.70 -27.20 -22.28
CA SER A 670 -19.27 -28.54 -22.71
C SER A 670 -18.03 -28.57 -23.63
N PRO A 671 -17.72 -27.53 -24.43
CA PRO A 671 -16.47 -27.53 -25.19
C PRO A 671 -15.20 -27.44 -24.32
N LEU A 672 -15.29 -26.93 -23.08
CA LEU A 672 -14.16 -26.82 -22.16
C LEU A 672 -13.93 -28.09 -21.34
N GLY A 673 -14.93 -28.97 -21.24
CA GLY A 673 -14.84 -30.18 -20.43
C GLY A 673 -16.19 -30.68 -19.94
N ALA A 674 -16.16 -31.79 -19.20
CA ALA A 674 -17.34 -32.34 -18.54
C ALA A 674 -17.32 -32.00 -17.05
N PRO A 675 -18.44 -31.51 -16.47
CA PRO A 675 -18.50 -31.23 -15.04
C PRO A 675 -18.50 -32.54 -14.25
N ARG A 676 -17.86 -32.57 -13.07
CA ARG A 676 -17.92 -33.72 -12.15
C ARG A 676 -19.25 -33.83 -11.41
N ALA A 677 -19.94 -32.71 -11.24
CA ALA A 677 -21.26 -32.64 -10.63
C ALA A 677 -22.30 -32.23 -11.68
N THR A 678 -23.52 -32.73 -11.55
CA THR A 678 -24.64 -32.35 -12.43
C THR A 678 -25.07 -30.90 -12.24
N ARG A 679 -24.68 -30.26 -11.12
CA ARG A 679 -24.91 -28.84 -10.85
C ARG A 679 -23.62 -28.16 -10.44
N THR A 680 -23.43 -26.95 -10.95
CA THR A 680 -22.33 -26.06 -10.59
C THR A 680 -22.91 -24.74 -10.08
N GLY A 681 -22.32 -24.22 -9.00
CA GLY A 681 -22.65 -22.90 -8.45
C GLY A 681 -22.20 -21.77 -9.38
N ASN A 682 -22.21 -20.55 -8.85
CA ASN A 682 -21.66 -19.40 -9.56
C ASN A 682 -20.18 -19.61 -9.87
N LEU A 683 -19.76 -19.24 -11.08
CA LEU A 683 -18.37 -19.32 -11.54
C LEU A 683 -17.73 -17.94 -11.44
N SER A 684 -16.47 -17.88 -10.99
CA SER A 684 -15.72 -16.64 -10.99
C SER A 684 -14.21 -16.85 -11.16
N VAL A 685 -13.53 -15.80 -11.63
CA VAL A 685 -12.07 -15.74 -11.70
C VAL A 685 -11.61 -14.29 -11.60
N GLY A 686 -10.52 -14.08 -10.86
CA GLY A 686 -9.83 -12.81 -10.78
C GLY A 686 -8.69 -12.77 -11.79
N VAL A 687 -8.51 -11.62 -12.44
CA VAL A 687 -7.43 -11.40 -13.41
C VAL A 687 -6.73 -10.08 -13.09
N THR A 688 -5.49 -10.14 -12.64
CA THR A 688 -4.58 -8.98 -12.68
C THR A 688 -4.10 -8.80 -14.11
N THR A 689 -4.18 -7.58 -14.65
CA THR A 689 -3.98 -7.33 -16.09
C THR A 689 -3.50 -5.91 -16.38
N PRO A 690 -2.79 -5.66 -17.50
CA PRO A 690 -2.65 -4.33 -18.06
C PRO A 690 -4.01 -3.67 -18.31
N LEU A 691 -4.04 -2.34 -18.20
CA LEU A 691 -5.25 -1.54 -18.38
C LEU A 691 -5.80 -1.63 -19.82
N ALA A 692 -4.90 -1.67 -20.81
CA ALA A 692 -5.23 -1.87 -22.22
C ALA A 692 -4.45 -3.04 -22.79
N LEU A 693 -5.14 -3.86 -23.57
CA LEU A 693 -4.61 -5.01 -24.31
C LEU A 693 -5.19 -4.99 -25.73
N PRO A 694 -4.45 -5.45 -26.74
CA PRO A 694 -5.02 -5.77 -28.05
C PRO A 694 -6.17 -6.77 -27.93
N GLU A 695 -7.16 -6.70 -28.83
CA GLU A 695 -8.34 -7.58 -28.80
C GLU A 695 -7.99 -9.08 -28.88
N SER A 696 -6.95 -9.45 -29.65
CA SER A 696 -6.44 -10.82 -29.71
C SER A 696 -5.94 -11.33 -28.37
N ASP A 697 -5.29 -10.45 -27.61
CA ASP A 697 -4.71 -10.77 -26.31
C ASP A 697 -5.83 -10.85 -25.27
N VAL A 698 -6.79 -9.93 -25.31
CA VAL A 698 -8.03 -10.01 -24.52
C VAL A 698 -8.74 -11.34 -24.76
N THR A 699 -8.95 -11.73 -26.02
CA THR A 699 -9.60 -13.01 -26.36
C THR A 699 -8.86 -14.20 -25.75
N THR A 700 -7.52 -14.17 -25.80
CA THR A 700 -6.68 -15.22 -25.21
C THR A 700 -6.78 -15.24 -23.68
N VAL A 701 -6.80 -14.06 -23.05
CA VAL A 701 -6.98 -13.91 -21.60
C VAL A 701 -8.35 -14.44 -21.16
N ILE A 702 -9.42 -14.09 -21.88
CA ILE A 702 -10.78 -14.56 -21.60
C ILE A 702 -10.91 -16.07 -21.74
N ARG A 703 -10.37 -16.67 -22.80
CA ARG A 703 -10.38 -18.13 -22.97
C ARG A 703 -9.68 -18.84 -21.82
N SER A 704 -8.51 -18.35 -21.43
CA SER A 704 -7.75 -18.89 -20.30
C SER A 704 -8.50 -18.71 -18.98
N ALA A 705 -9.16 -17.56 -18.79
CA ALA A 705 -9.98 -17.28 -17.62
C ALA A 705 -11.18 -18.25 -17.51
N LEU A 706 -11.85 -18.55 -18.63
CA LEU A 706 -12.97 -19.50 -18.66
C LEU A 706 -12.51 -20.94 -18.40
N VAL A 707 -11.34 -21.35 -18.91
CA VAL A 707 -10.72 -22.65 -18.56
C VAL A 707 -10.45 -22.70 -17.06
N TRP A 708 -9.83 -21.65 -16.52
CA TRP A 708 -9.53 -21.56 -15.09
C TRP A 708 -10.81 -21.67 -14.23
N MET A 709 -11.89 -20.98 -14.60
CA MET A 709 -13.18 -21.06 -13.90
C MET A 709 -13.73 -22.49 -13.84
N VAL A 710 -13.69 -23.23 -14.95
CA VAL A 710 -14.23 -24.59 -14.98
C VAL A 710 -13.33 -25.57 -14.23
N GLU A 711 -12.01 -25.37 -14.25
CA GLU A 711 -11.07 -26.16 -13.44
C GLU A 711 -11.30 -25.97 -11.95
N ASP A 712 -11.45 -24.73 -11.49
CA ASP A 712 -11.75 -24.40 -10.08
C ASP A 712 -13.11 -24.95 -9.65
N ALA A 713 -14.08 -24.96 -10.58
CA ALA A 713 -15.39 -25.60 -10.39
C ALA A 713 -15.37 -27.13 -10.49
N GLY A 714 -14.21 -27.75 -10.73
CA GLY A 714 -14.02 -29.19 -10.71
C GLY A 714 -14.43 -29.92 -12.00
N PHE A 715 -14.36 -29.26 -13.16
CA PHE A 715 -14.54 -29.93 -14.45
C PHE A 715 -13.35 -30.86 -14.75
N VAL A 716 -13.61 -31.88 -15.57
CA VAL A 716 -12.55 -32.61 -16.28
C VAL A 716 -12.34 -31.90 -17.61
N THR A 717 -11.30 -31.07 -17.67
CA THR A 717 -10.93 -30.32 -18.87
C THR A 717 -10.41 -31.25 -19.97
N ARG A 718 -10.61 -30.83 -21.23
CA ARG A 718 -10.21 -31.60 -22.42
C ARG A 718 -8.80 -31.26 -22.90
#